data_AF-A0A2S5TH79-F1
#
_entry.id   AF-A0A2S5TH79-F1
#
_cell.length_a   1.000
_cell.length_b   1.000
_cell.length_c   1.000
_cell.angle_alpha   90.00
_cell.angle_beta   90.00
_cell.angle_gamma   90.00
#
_symmetry.space_group_name_H-M   'P 1'
#
loop_
_entity.id
_entity.type
_entity.pdbx_description
1 polymer ?
#
loop_
_entity_poly.entity_id
_entity_poly.type
_entity_poly.pdbx_seq_one_letter_code
_entity_poly.pdbx_strand_id
1 'polypeptide(L)'
;MTVRNLDALLQPDHVLVLGRPADEAARQLFHNIAQSVPPERRWHAGAPAEPGWLNLPPGEPWPRVSLAVVLDPALLDAGTVSALAEQGCRALLWPRAEPVPSALLEAMRPTNMRLLGSRAGGICSAVKGYNLSSLPLTPPPGSIALIAQSQSVAAAAVDWAVGRNVGLSWLAVTGIEADVDVADLLDRAALDPRTRAVALQLSRIRASRKFMSAARAAARIKPVVVLQTQPLFGNRGDPQLRSAAFQRAGLVECTTLGGLFDALAALERIPVPEDGRFVVAGNGAGACALGIDALRRQGLAVVPPPADILEKLPELVPQARLGLAVDLGRSLPQATVDALRLLLAQKGVDAVIYVHSPEERGSHEVMARALVASGLRERLLTVWLGLETALPARGLAALGGIATFPSADEAARALRYRRQHRLTRELLMQTPPPVREASAQGQQAESLLARQPEGEPLASAVIEGLFAAYELPVVPAATGLCLRLRAGLDPELGMHLRLAALAGGLQEREVYGFAPLDALLARRMLTDAGLLPDSPAVRGAALPETLVRLGQMLVDLAQLTRLELLLAVAPDGSVGMVAGSGTGLLQAPPAERLRLSLAPYPAALRHALALRDGRSLKVRPVRAADEPALIELLQRLDPEEVRLRFFLQIRNFSHDMAARMTQVDYDRELSLVVVPPDGEGRIVAMATLVMDPDGAEAEYAILVHHDWARQGIGKHLMRCLLDVARSRGVGTVHGDVLADNAAMLAVVRSLGFAIRRDPEDPQCMRVSLRTALARSVEPARA
;
A
#
# COMPACT_ATOMS: atom_id res chain seq x y z
N MET A 1 2.32 4.34 -15.22
CA MET A 1 2.49 3.08 -14.46
C MET A 1 2.66 2.02 -15.50
N THR A 2 3.67 1.17 -15.44
CA THR A 2 3.69 0.01 -16.33
C THR A 2 4.51 -1.09 -15.69
N VAL A 3 3.94 -2.29 -15.60
CA VAL A 3 4.68 -3.52 -15.29
C VAL A 3 5.21 -4.18 -16.57
N ARG A 4 4.91 -3.61 -17.74
CA ARG A 4 5.32 -4.16 -19.03
C ARG A 4 6.82 -4.35 -19.06
N ASN A 5 7.23 -5.48 -19.62
CA ASN A 5 8.63 -5.83 -19.84
C ASN A 5 9.49 -5.96 -18.57
N LEU A 6 8.92 -5.83 -17.36
CA LEU A 6 9.67 -6.12 -16.13
C LEU A 6 10.05 -7.60 -16.02
N ASP A 7 9.29 -8.50 -16.64
CA ASP A 7 9.63 -9.92 -16.66
C ASP A 7 10.97 -10.19 -17.37
N ALA A 8 11.38 -9.34 -18.32
CA ALA A 8 12.69 -9.44 -18.94
C ALA A 8 13.85 -9.19 -17.96
N LEU A 9 13.62 -8.47 -16.85
CA LEU A 9 14.57 -8.32 -15.75
C LEU A 9 14.59 -9.55 -14.84
N LEU A 10 13.44 -10.13 -14.54
CA LEU A 10 13.31 -11.25 -13.61
C LEU A 10 13.67 -12.61 -14.24
N GLN A 11 13.47 -12.74 -15.55
CA GLN A 11 13.50 -14.01 -16.28
C GLN A 11 13.99 -13.78 -17.72
N PRO A 12 15.22 -13.32 -17.91
CA PRO A 12 15.73 -13.09 -19.24
C PRO A 12 15.86 -14.42 -20.00
N ASP A 13 15.46 -14.42 -21.28
CA ASP A 13 15.74 -15.51 -22.21
C ASP A 13 17.24 -15.56 -22.53
N HIS A 14 17.82 -14.41 -22.88
CA HIS A 14 19.25 -14.23 -23.15
C HIS A 14 19.71 -12.89 -22.59
N VAL A 15 20.94 -12.84 -22.10
CA VAL A 15 21.56 -11.67 -21.46
C VAL A 15 22.76 -11.22 -22.28
N LEU A 16 22.83 -9.93 -22.60
CA LEU A 16 24.01 -9.28 -23.18
C LEU A 16 24.69 -8.42 -22.13
N VAL A 17 25.99 -8.61 -21.89
CA VAL A 17 26.79 -7.68 -21.07
C VAL A 17 27.61 -6.78 -21.99
N LEU A 18 27.40 -5.47 -21.87
CA LEU A 18 28.10 -4.43 -22.62
C LEU A 18 29.24 -3.87 -21.78
N GLY A 19 30.48 -4.07 -22.23
CA GLY A 19 31.67 -3.56 -21.58
C GLY A 19 32.31 -4.53 -20.59
N ARG A 20 33.43 -4.10 -20.01
CA ARG A 20 34.21 -4.89 -19.03
C ARG A 20 33.87 -4.48 -17.59
N PRO A 21 33.93 -5.40 -16.63
CA PRO A 21 33.69 -5.06 -15.23
C PRO A 21 34.83 -4.19 -14.69
N ALA A 22 34.53 -2.92 -14.38
CA ALA A 22 35.54 -1.94 -13.96
C ALA A 22 35.81 -1.92 -12.45
N ASP A 23 34.87 -2.42 -11.64
CA ASP A 23 34.91 -2.40 -10.17
C ASP A 23 34.45 -3.74 -9.58
N GLU A 24 34.54 -3.87 -8.25
CA GLU A 24 34.21 -5.10 -7.54
C GLU A 24 32.72 -5.49 -7.66
N ALA A 25 31.81 -4.51 -7.62
CA ALA A 25 30.38 -4.76 -7.78
C ALA A 25 30.06 -5.27 -9.19
N ALA A 26 30.65 -4.68 -10.23
CA ALA A 26 30.53 -5.14 -11.61
C ALA A 26 31.13 -6.54 -11.80
N ARG A 27 32.27 -6.84 -11.17
CA ARG A 27 32.86 -8.19 -11.17
C ARG A 27 31.95 -9.22 -10.50
N GLN A 28 31.35 -8.88 -9.36
CA GLN A 28 30.40 -9.74 -8.66
C GLN A 28 29.15 -9.99 -9.51
N LEU A 29 28.60 -8.94 -10.14
CA LEU A 29 27.47 -9.06 -11.05
C LEU A 29 27.80 -9.98 -12.24
N PHE A 30 28.95 -9.76 -12.88
CA PHE A 30 29.42 -10.59 -13.99
C PHE A 30 29.56 -12.07 -13.57
N HIS A 31 30.13 -12.32 -12.39
CA HIS A 31 30.26 -13.65 -11.81
C HIS A 31 28.89 -14.29 -11.54
N ASN A 32 27.97 -13.57 -10.89
CA ASN A 32 26.63 -14.07 -10.56
C ASN A 32 25.82 -14.42 -11.82
N ILE A 33 25.94 -13.62 -12.89
CA ILE A 33 25.36 -13.94 -14.20
C ILE A 33 25.97 -15.23 -14.74
N ALA A 34 27.29 -15.38 -14.71
CA ALA A 34 27.95 -16.60 -15.18
C ALA A 34 27.60 -17.87 -14.37
N GLN A 35 27.22 -17.73 -13.09
CA GLN A 35 26.78 -18.86 -12.28
C GLN A 35 25.30 -19.23 -12.49
N SER A 36 24.47 -18.27 -12.90
CA SER A 36 23.01 -18.44 -12.94
C SER A 36 22.41 -18.48 -14.36
N VAL A 37 23.13 -17.97 -15.36
CA VAL A 37 22.70 -17.97 -16.76
C VAL A 37 23.55 -18.98 -17.55
N PRO A 38 22.90 -19.92 -18.28
CA PRO A 38 23.60 -20.90 -19.11
C PRO A 38 24.55 -20.26 -20.14
N PRO A 39 25.70 -20.88 -20.45
CA PRO A 39 26.68 -20.35 -21.40
C PRO A 39 26.10 -19.98 -22.78
N GLU A 40 25.13 -20.74 -23.28
CA GLU A 40 24.48 -20.52 -24.57
C GLU A 40 23.50 -19.33 -24.58
N ARG A 41 23.22 -18.73 -23.42
CA ARG A 41 22.29 -17.61 -23.25
C ARG A 41 22.97 -16.32 -22.80
N ARG A 42 24.30 -16.30 -22.67
CA ARG A 42 25.03 -15.15 -22.17
C ARG A 42 26.04 -14.63 -23.20
N TRP A 43 25.81 -13.40 -23.64
CA TRP A 43 26.64 -12.69 -24.60
C TRP A 43 27.49 -11.65 -23.89
N HIS A 44 28.72 -11.44 -24.39
CA HIS A 44 29.62 -10.41 -23.91
C HIS A 44 30.12 -9.58 -25.09
N ALA A 45 29.87 -8.28 -25.04
CA ALA A 45 30.40 -7.30 -25.98
C ALA A 45 31.45 -6.45 -25.25
N GLY A 46 32.69 -6.92 -25.23
CA GLY A 46 33.80 -6.26 -24.55
C GLY A 46 35.14 -6.92 -24.88
N ALA A 47 36.23 -6.27 -24.50
CA ALA A 47 37.58 -6.80 -24.64
C ALA A 47 38.29 -6.87 -23.26
N PRO A 48 39.02 -7.95 -22.95
CA PRO A 48 39.21 -9.16 -23.76
C PRO A 48 37.97 -10.06 -23.83
N ALA A 49 38.00 -11.07 -24.70
CA ALA A 49 36.96 -12.10 -24.78
C ALA A 49 36.93 -12.94 -23.50
N GLU A 50 35.73 -13.24 -23.01
CA GLU A 50 35.51 -13.93 -21.75
C GLU A 50 35.22 -15.43 -21.94
N PRO A 51 36.00 -16.33 -21.31
CA PRO A 51 35.77 -17.76 -21.39
C PRO A 51 34.38 -18.17 -20.87
N GLY A 52 33.72 -19.05 -21.61
CA GLY A 52 32.37 -19.49 -21.28
C GLY A 52 31.27 -18.47 -21.62
N TRP A 53 31.58 -17.37 -22.31
CA TRP A 53 30.61 -16.42 -22.84
C TRP A 53 30.57 -16.47 -24.37
N LEU A 54 29.43 -16.13 -24.96
CA LEU A 54 29.31 -15.86 -26.39
C LEU A 54 29.86 -14.45 -26.66
N ASN A 55 31.09 -14.37 -27.14
CA ASN A 55 31.77 -13.11 -27.36
C ASN A 55 31.30 -12.47 -28.68
N LEU A 56 30.84 -11.22 -28.62
CA LEU A 56 30.38 -10.45 -29.76
C LEU A 56 31.53 -9.54 -30.28
N PRO A 57 32.09 -9.81 -31.47
CA PRO A 57 33.12 -8.96 -32.06
C PRO A 57 32.61 -7.54 -32.36
N PRO A 58 33.49 -6.52 -32.33
CA PRO A 58 33.12 -5.17 -32.76
C PRO A 58 32.61 -5.15 -34.21
N GLY A 59 31.46 -4.48 -34.44
CA GLY A 59 30.87 -4.32 -35.77
C GLY A 59 29.93 -5.45 -36.23
N GLU A 60 29.84 -6.54 -35.48
CA GLU A 60 28.83 -7.59 -35.72
C GLU A 60 27.43 -7.13 -35.28
N PRO A 61 26.35 -7.64 -35.90
CA PRO A 61 25.00 -7.27 -35.54
C PRO A 61 24.65 -7.74 -34.13
N TRP A 62 23.80 -6.97 -33.44
CA TRP A 62 23.37 -7.30 -32.09
C TRP A 62 22.64 -8.66 -32.04
N PRO A 63 22.96 -9.52 -31.07
CA PRO A 63 22.29 -10.80 -30.92
C PRO A 63 20.86 -10.60 -30.40
N ARG A 64 20.01 -11.61 -30.63
CA ARG A 64 18.66 -11.66 -30.05
C ARG A 64 18.78 -11.84 -28.54
N VAL A 65 18.46 -10.78 -27.79
CA VAL A 65 18.51 -10.79 -26.32
C VAL A 65 17.28 -10.15 -25.72
N SER A 66 16.89 -10.56 -24.52
CA SER A 66 15.76 -9.96 -23.79
C SER A 66 16.21 -8.86 -22.82
N LEU A 67 17.47 -8.95 -22.35
CA LEU A 67 18.07 -8.05 -21.37
C LEU A 67 19.50 -7.68 -21.77
N ALA A 68 19.85 -6.39 -21.63
CA ALA A 68 21.24 -5.94 -21.69
C ALA A 68 21.70 -5.32 -20.36
N VAL A 69 22.92 -5.65 -19.93
CA VAL A 69 23.59 -5.13 -18.73
C VAL A 69 24.69 -4.15 -19.18
N VAL A 70 24.58 -2.89 -18.77
CA VAL A 70 25.41 -1.80 -19.26
C VAL A 70 26.55 -1.54 -18.27
N LEU A 71 27.70 -2.16 -18.47
CA LEU A 71 28.91 -1.90 -17.66
C LEU A 71 29.74 -0.74 -18.22
N ASP A 72 29.69 -0.51 -19.53
CA ASP A 72 30.30 0.64 -20.19
C ASP A 72 29.21 1.50 -20.87
N PRO A 73 28.83 2.65 -20.28
CA PRO A 73 27.86 3.57 -20.87
C PRO A 73 28.23 4.07 -22.27
N ALA A 74 29.51 4.09 -22.64
CA ALA A 74 29.96 4.57 -23.95
C ALA A 74 29.52 3.64 -25.11
N LEU A 75 29.16 2.39 -24.81
CA LEU A 75 28.68 1.41 -25.78
C LEU A 75 27.17 1.50 -26.03
N LEU A 76 26.48 2.46 -25.40
CA LEU A 76 25.03 2.58 -25.51
C LEU A 76 24.60 4.01 -25.86
N ASP A 77 24.06 4.17 -27.06
CA ASP A 77 23.43 5.40 -27.54
C ASP A 77 21.98 5.13 -28.03
N ALA A 78 21.29 6.17 -28.51
CA ALA A 78 19.91 6.06 -28.98
C ALA A 78 19.74 5.09 -30.16
N GLY A 79 20.74 5.02 -31.07
CA GLY A 79 20.73 4.09 -32.20
C GLY A 79 20.87 2.64 -31.74
N THR A 80 21.78 2.39 -30.80
CA THR A 80 22.00 1.09 -30.18
C THR A 80 20.77 0.62 -29.42
N VAL A 81 20.10 1.49 -28.66
CA VAL A 81 18.83 1.16 -27.99
C VAL A 81 17.79 0.68 -28.99
N SER A 82 17.64 1.39 -30.11
CA SER A 82 16.69 1.05 -31.17
C SER A 82 17.03 -0.32 -31.79
N ALA A 83 18.31 -0.55 -32.12
CA ALA A 83 18.77 -1.80 -32.69
C ALA A 83 18.60 -2.99 -31.72
N LEU A 84 18.93 -2.82 -30.43
CA LEU A 84 18.67 -3.83 -29.40
C LEU A 84 17.18 -4.13 -29.26
N ALA A 85 16.33 -3.10 -29.31
CA ALA A 85 14.88 -3.27 -29.23
C ALA A 85 14.32 -4.09 -30.40
N GLU A 86 14.81 -3.85 -31.62
CA GLU A 86 14.48 -4.63 -32.82
C GLU A 86 14.87 -6.10 -32.67
N GLN A 87 16.02 -6.37 -32.03
CA GLN A 87 16.48 -7.71 -31.68
C GLN A 87 15.74 -8.35 -30.49
N GLY A 88 14.66 -7.72 -30.01
CA GLY A 88 13.83 -8.27 -28.94
C GLY A 88 14.25 -7.87 -27.52
N CYS A 89 15.22 -6.97 -27.36
CA CYS A 89 15.59 -6.45 -26.04
C CYS A 89 14.43 -5.64 -25.47
N ARG A 90 14.09 -5.91 -24.21
CA ARG A 90 12.95 -5.27 -23.53
C ARG A 90 13.35 -4.62 -22.21
N ALA A 91 14.53 -4.93 -21.68
CA ALA A 91 15.03 -4.33 -20.46
C ALA A 91 16.53 -4.04 -20.51
N LEU A 92 16.93 -3.01 -19.76
CA LEU A 92 18.31 -2.62 -19.50
C LEU A 92 18.58 -2.63 -17.99
N LEU A 93 19.74 -3.13 -17.59
CA LEU A 93 20.28 -3.03 -16.24
C LEU A 93 21.47 -2.06 -16.24
N TRP A 94 21.37 -0.98 -15.47
CA TRP A 94 22.39 0.07 -15.36
C TRP A 94 22.98 0.12 -13.94
N PRO A 95 24.01 -0.71 -13.64
CA PRO A 95 24.66 -0.74 -12.33
C PRO A 95 25.59 0.45 -12.08
N ARG A 96 25.91 1.19 -13.14
CA ARG A 96 26.88 2.29 -13.17
C ARG A 96 26.40 3.51 -12.38
N ALA A 97 27.34 4.28 -11.82
CA ALA A 97 27.03 5.43 -10.97
C ALA A 97 26.61 6.67 -11.77
N GLU A 98 27.10 6.72 -13.00
CA GLU A 98 26.82 7.72 -14.01
C GLU A 98 25.30 7.79 -14.24
N PRO A 99 24.72 9.00 -14.27
CA PRO A 99 23.29 9.16 -14.52
C PRO A 99 22.94 8.71 -15.94
N VAL A 100 21.74 8.16 -16.10
CA VAL A 100 21.24 7.74 -17.42
C VAL A 100 20.91 9.00 -18.24
N PRO A 101 21.46 9.15 -19.47
CA PRO A 101 21.15 10.30 -20.32
C PRO A 101 19.66 10.38 -20.68
N SER A 102 19.08 11.58 -20.70
CA SER A 102 17.67 11.78 -21.07
C SER A 102 17.37 11.32 -22.51
N ALA A 103 18.29 11.55 -23.45
CA ALA A 103 18.17 11.09 -24.83
C ALA A 103 18.02 9.56 -24.94
N LEU A 104 18.68 8.81 -24.04
CA LEU A 104 18.53 7.35 -23.97
C LEU A 104 17.12 6.97 -23.51
N LEU A 105 16.64 7.59 -22.43
CA LEU A 105 15.29 7.36 -21.91
C LEU A 105 14.22 7.72 -22.95
N GLU A 106 14.44 8.77 -23.75
CA GLU A 106 13.54 9.14 -24.84
C GLU A 106 13.52 8.10 -25.96
N ALA A 107 14.69 7.58 -26.37
CA ALA A 107 14.81 6.53 -27.38
C ALA A 107 14.16 5.20 -26.95
N MET A 108 14.06 4.93 -25.64
CA MET A 108 13.43 3.72 -25.10
C MET A 108 11.89 3.78 -25.11
N ARG A 109 11.28 4.98 -25.13
CA ARG A 109 9.81 5.13 -25.01
C ARG A 109 9.03 4.43 -26.15
N PRO A 110 9.38 4.58 -27.43
CA PRO A 110 8.61 3.96 -28.53
C PRO A 110 8.61 2.43 -28.48
N THR A 111 9.66 1.83 -27.91
CA THR A 111 9.85 0.38 -27.84
C THR A 111 9.31 -0.22 -26.53
N ASN A 112 8.85 0.63 -25.60
CA ASN A 112 8.49 0.26 -24.22
C ASN A 112 9.62 -0.49 -23.47
N MET A 113 10.88 -0.27 -23.86
CA MET A 113 12.02 -0.85 -23.16
C MET A 113 12.12 -0.24 -21.77
N ARG A 114 12.44 -1.05 -20.76
CA ARG A 114 12.54 -0.62 -19.35
C ARG A 114 13.98 -0.55 -18.88
N LEU A 115 14.30 0.36 -17.96
CA LEU A 115 15.63 0.48 -17.37
C LEU A 115 15.60 0.44 -15.84
N LEU A 116 16.40 -0.45 -15.25
CA LEU A 116 16.66 -0.49 -13.81
C LEU A 116 18.01 0.20 -13.53
N GLY A 117 17.98 1.30 -12.77
CA GLY A 117 19.16 2.10 -12.42
C GLY A 117 18.98 3.59 -12.76
N SER A 118 20.01 4.43 -12.57
CA SER A 118 21.43 4.11 -12.32
C SER A 118 21.77 3.59 -10.91
N ARG A 119 23.01 3.14 -10.67
CA ARG A 119 23.47 2.50 -9.43
C ARG A 119 22.66 1.27 -9.01
N ALA A 120 22.06 0.58 -9.98
CA ALA A 120 21.29 -0.61 -9.68
C ALA A 120 22.20 -1.68 -9.06
N GLY A 121 21.81 -2.22 -7.90
CA GLY A 121 22.44 -3.44 -7.37
C GLY A 121 21.99 -4.70 -8.11
N GLY A 122 21.05 -4.56 -9.04
CA GLY A 122 20.54 -5.63 -9.89
C GLY A 122 19.35 -6.37 -9.31
N ILE A 123 19.03 -7.52 -9.87
CA ILE A 123 17.79 -8.26 -9.61
C ILE A 123 18.10 -9.77 -9.53
N CYS A 124 17.38 -10.48 -8.67
CA CYS A 124 17.52 -11.93 -8.55
C CYS A 124 16.15 -12.58 -8.40
N SER A 125 15.85 -13.57 -9.23
CA SER A 125 14.67 -14.42 -9.10
C SER A 125 15.08 -15.74 -8.45
N ALA A 126 14.97 -15.79 -7.12
CA ALA A 126 15.45 -16.92 -6.33
C ALA A 126 14.71 -18.23 -6.66
N VAL A 127 13.40 -18.15 -6.93
CA VAL A 127 12.58 -19.32 -7.30
C VAL A 127 12.96 -19.89 -8.67
N LYS A 128 13.49 -19.05 -9.58
CA LYS A 128 13.90 -19.47 -10.92
C LYS A 128 15.40 -19.69 -11.05
N GLY A 129 16.17 -19.36 -10.02
CA GLY A 129 17.62 -19.54 -10.00
C GLY A 129 18.43 -18.45 -10.73
N TYR A 130 17.79 -17.40 -11.25
CA TYR A 130 18.51 -16.29 -11.91
C TYR A 130 19.04 -15.28 -10.91
N ASN A 131 20.34 -14.98 -10.95
CA ASN A 131 20.97 -13.96 -10.12
C ASN A 131 21.73 -12.96 -11.00
N LEU A 132 21.06 -11.84 -11.29
CA LEU A 132 21.56 -10.71 -12.09
C LEU A 132 21.83 -9.52 -11.17
N SER A 133 22.40 -9.79 -9.99
CA SER A 133 22.70 -8.80 -8.96
C SER A 133 24.19 -8.79 -8.61
N SER A 134 24.67 -7.67 -8.07
CA SER A 134 26.02 -7.54 -7.50
C SER A 134 26.06 -7.89 -6.01
N LEU A 135 25.05 -8.61 -5.49
CA LEU A 135 25.01 -9.02 -4.09
C LEU A 135 25.91 -10.25 -3.85
N PRO A 136 26.53 -10.35 -2.66
CA PRO A 136 27.48 -11.44 -2.35
C PRO A 136 26.81 -12.78 -2.08
N LEU A 137 25.55 -12.77 -1.61
CA LEU A 137 24.79 -13.98 -1.28
C LEU A 137 23.58 -14.10 -2.20
N THR A 138 23.24 -15.34 -2.54
CA THR A 138 21.98 -15.66 -3.22
C THR A 138 20.96 -16.07 -2.16
N PRO A 139 19.79 -15.42 -2.07
CA PRO A 139 18.76 -15.80 -1.10
C PRO A 139 18.19 -17.19 -1.41
N PRO A 140 17.76 -17.96 -0.40
CA PRO A 140 17.01 -19.18 -0.63
C PRO A 140 15.65 -18.87 -1.29
N PRO A 141 15.08 -19.79 -2.08
CA PRO A 141 13.76 -19.61 -2.68
C PRO A 141 12.67 -19.58 -1.62
N GLY A 142 11.66 -18.73 -1.81
CA GLY A 142 10.50 -18.61 -0.94
C GLY A 142 9.45 -17.66 -1.52
N SER A 143 8.73 -16.95 -0.65
CA SER A 143 7.52 -16.18 -1.03
C SER A 143 7.58 -14.69 -0.69
N ILE A 144 8.72 -14.15 -0.27
CA ILE A 144 8.85 -12.73 0.06
C ILE A 144 9.51 -11.99 -1.11
N ALA A 145 8.95 -10.88 -1.58
CA ALA A 145 9.65 -9.99 -2.50
C ALA A 145 10.45 -8.96 -1.69
N LEU A 146 11.74 -8.78 -2.01
CA LEU A 146 12.57 -7.73 -1.41
C LEU A 146 12.82 -6.61 -2.41
N ILE A 147 12.33 -5.41 -2.13
CA ILE A 147 12.56 -4.21 -2.93
C ILE A 147 13.43 -3.27 -2.11
N ALA A 148 14.59 -2.86 -2.62
CA ALA A 148 15.49 -1.96 -1.90
C ALA A 148 16.08 -0.89 -2.82
N GLN A 149 16.23 0.33 -2.32
CA GLN A 149 16.98 1.38 -3.03
C GLN A 149 18.48 1.32 -2.73
N SER A 150 18.87 0.79 -1.56
CA SER A 150 20.27 0.68 -1.14
C SER A 150 20.82 -0.74 -1.31
N GLN A 151 21.92 -0.88 -2.06
CA GLN A 151 22.63 -2.15 -2.23
C GLN A 151 23.20 -2.70 -0.92
N SER A 152 23.77 -1.85 -0.06
CA SER A 152 24.36 -2.30 1.21
C SER A 152 23.30 -2.83 2.18
N VAL A 153 22.14 -2.16 2.23
CA VAL A 153 21.02 -2.62 3.04
C VAL A 153 20.41 -3.89 2.45
N ALA A 154 20.32 -4.00 1.12
CA ALA A 154 19.86 -5.22 0.46
C ALA A 154 20.79 -6.41 0.73
N ALA A 155 22.11 -6.22 0.65
CA ALA A 155 23.09 -7.26 0.97
C ALA A 155 22.92 -7.76 2.42
N ALA A 156 22.80 -6.83 3.37
CA ALA A 156 22.55 -7.18 4.77
C ALA A 156 21.18 -7.86 4.97
N ALA A 157 20.14 -7.45 4.25
CA ALA A 157 18.83 -8.08 4.29
C ALA A 157 18.88 -9.53 3.79
N VAL A 158 19.61 -9.79 2.70
CA VAL A 158 19.79 -11.14 2.15
C VAL A 158 20.58 -12.02 3.11
N ASP A 159 21.67 -11.52 3.69
CA ASP A 159 22.45 -12.24 4.70
C ASP A 159 21.56 -12.63 5.91
N TRP A 160 20.79 -11.66 6.41
CA TRP A 160 19.83 -11.88 7.50
C TRP A 160 18.78 -12.94 7.13
N ALA A 161 18.26 -12.90 5.91
CA ALA A 161 17.29 -13.87 5.40
C ALA A 161 17.90 -15.28 5.31
N VAL A 162 19.11 -15.42 4.78
CA VAL A 162 19.86 -16.69 4.72
C VAL A 162 20.07 -17.24 6.13
N GLY A 163 20.56 -16.43 7.07
CA GLY A 163 20.84 -16.85 8.45
C GLY A 163 19.61 -17.29 9.25
N ARG A 164 18.40 -16.88 8.85
CA ARG A 164 17.13 -17.29 9.46
C ARG A 164 16.27 -18.20 8.59
N ASN A 165 16.82 -18.69 7.47
CA ASN A 165 16.12 -19.54 6.52
C ASN A 165 14.80 -18.91 6.01
N VAL A 166 14.82 -17.61 5.74
CA VAL A 166 13.71 -16.86 5.16
C VAL A 166 13.90 -16.79 3.65
N GLY A 167 13.02 -17.45 2.91
CA GLY A 167 13.11 -17.51 1.45
C GLY A 167 12.50 -16.30 0.72
N LEU A 168 13.18 -15.83 -0.32
CA LEU A 168 12.70 -14.78 -1.21
C LEU A 168 12.09 -15.38 -2.49
N SER A 169 11.04 -14.74 -3.00
CA SER A 169 10.50 -15.01 -4.34
C SER A 169 11.42 -14.39 -5.40
N TRP A 170 11.72 -13.11 -5.21
CA TRP A 170 12.69 -12.33 -5.97
C TRP A 170 13.15 -11.14 -5.12
N LEU A 171 14.27 -10.53 -5.51
CA LEU A 171 14.72 -9.24 -5.00
C LEU A 171 15.08 -8.31 -6.15
N ALA A 172 14.93 -7.00 -5.92
CA ALA A 172 15.37 -5.95 -6.84
C ALA A 172 16.01 -4.80 -6.05
N VAL A 173 17.19 -4.37 -6.49
CA VAL A 173 17.91 -3.23 -5.95
C VAL A 173 17.92 -2.10 -6.98
N THR A 174 17.07 -1.10 -6.79
CA THR A 174 16.79 -0.08 -7.82
C THR A 174 17.90 0.97 -7.94
N GLY A 175 18.59 1.30 -6.86
CA GLY A 175 19.54 2.41 -6.85
C GLY A 175 18.83 3.75 -7.02
N ILE A 176 19.30 4.55 -7.97
CA ILE A 176 18.66 5.81 -8.38
C ILE A 176 17.65 5.48 -9.48
N GLU A 177 16.38 5.80 -9.26
CA GLU A 177 15.30 5.36 -10.15
C GLU A 177 15.14 6.29 -11.36
N ALA A 178 15.81 6.00 -12.49
CA ALA A 178 15.69 6.77 -13.73
C ALA A 178 14.48 6.38 -14.60
N ASP A 179 14.07 5.11 -14.57
CA ASP A 179 12.83 4.61 -15.20
C ASP A 179 12.06 3.69 -14.24
N VAL A 180 12.48 2.43 -14.08
CA VAL A 180 11.85 1.49 -13.15
C VAL A 180 12.04 2.00 -11.73
N ASP A 181 10.92 2.16 -11.01
CA ASP A 181 10.89 2.61 -9.64
C ASP A 181 10.23 1.59 -8.70
N VAL A 182 10.26 1.87 -7.40
CA VAL A 182 9.60 1.04 -6.38
C VAL A 182 8.12 0.81 -6.68
N ALA A 183 7.41 1.77 -7.29
CA ALA A 183 5.98 1.62 -7.55
C ALA A 183 5.72 0.53 -8.62
N ASP A 184 6.54 0.48 -9.68
CA ASP A 184 6.43 -0.58 -10.69
C ASP A 184 6.72 -1.98 -10.09
N LEU A 185 7.69 -2.06 -9.17
CA LEU A 185 8.04 -3.31 -8.49
C LEU A 185 6.98 -3.74 -7.46
N LEU A 186 6.30 -2.80 -6.81
CA LEU A 186 5.16 -3.08 -5.94
C LEU A 186 3.97 -3.63 -6.75
N ASP A 187 3.70 -3.08 -7.93
CA ASP A 187 2.68 -3.63 -8.84
C ASP A 187 3.05 -5.05 -9.29
N ARG A 188 4.32 -5.28 -9.65
CA ARG A 188 4.80 -6.63 -9.98
C ARG A 188 4.62 -7.60 -8.82
N ALA A 189 4.92 -7.15 -7.59
CA ALA A 189 4.74 -7.93 -6.38
C ALA A 189 3.26 -8.23 -6.10
N ALA A 190 2.36 -7.28 -6.37
CA ALA A 190 0.91 -7.46 -6.23
C ALA A 190 0.39 -8.54 -7.20
N LEU A 191 0.83 -8.49 -8.46
CA LEU A 191 0.43 -9.41 -9.52
C LEU A 191 1.08 -10.81 -9.42
N ASP A 192 2.23 -10.97 -8.75
CA ASP A 192 2.91 -12.28 -8.65
C ASP A 192 2.22 -13.22 -7.65
N PRO A 193 1.52 -14.29 -8.06
CA PRO A 193 0.86 -15.21 -7.12
C PRO A 193 1.85 -15.96 -6.21
N ARG A 194 3.14 -16.00 -6.55
CA ARG A 194 4.19 -16.66 -5.74
C ARG A 194 4.66 -15.77 -4.59
N THR A 195 4.59 -14.45 -4.78
CA THR A 195 4.89 -13.48 -3.73
C THR A 195 3.68 -13.38 -2.78
N ARG A 196 3.89 -13.72 -1.51
CA ARG A 196 2.89 -13.64 -0.43
C ARG A 196 3.05 -12.39 0.44
N ALA A 197 4.24 -11.79 0.48
CA ALA A 197 4.50 -10.57 1.22
C ALA A 197 5.66 -9.77 0.62
N VAL A 198 5.76 -8.49 0.96
CA VAL A 198 6.79 -7.58 0.44
C VAL A 198 7.58 -6.95 1.59
N ALA A 199 8.91 -7.06 1.51
CA ALA A 199 9.85 -6.28 2.30
C ALA A 199 10.36 -5.12 1.45
N LEU A 200 10.15 -3.89 1.90
CA LEU A 200 10.52 -2.67 1.19
C LEU A 200 11.55 -1.89 2.02
N GLN A 201 12.68 -1.56 1.42
CA GLN A 201 13.58 -0.53 1.94
C GLN A 201 13.47 0.71 1.07
N LEU A 202 13.05 1.83 1.67
CA LEU A 202 12.81 3.08 0.97
C LEU A 202 13.55 4.25 1.63
N SER A 203 14.17 5.10 0.83
CA SER A 203 14.76 6.37 1.26
C SER A 203 14.11 7.59 0.60
N ARG A 204 13.56 7.42 -0.60
CA ARG A 204 12.85 8.47 -1.36
C ARG A 204 11.73 7.88 -2.21
N ILE A 205 10.65 8.62 -2.39
CA ILE A 205 9.55 8.37 -3.31
C ILE A 205 9.74 9.27 -4.55
N ARG A 206 9.93 8.66 -5.72
CA ARG A 206 10.11 9.41 -6.97
C ARG A 206 8.82 10.09 -7.45
N ALA A 207 7.71 9.35 -7.40
CA ALA A 207 6.42 9.78 -7.92
C ALA A 207 5.32 9.42 -6.92
N SER A 208 4.91 10.42 -6.12
CA SER A 208 3.97 10.25 -5.00
C SER A 208 2.71 9.49 -5.38
N ARG A 209 1.94 9.98 -6.37
CA ARG A 209 0.67 9.33 -6.75
C ARG A 209 0.85 7.91 -7.25
N LYS A 210 1.91 7.68 -8.05
CA LYS A 210 2.26 6.36 -8.58
C LYS A 210 2.56 5.39 -7.44
N PHE A 211 3.40 5.82 -6.50
CA PHE A 211 3.75 5.05 -5.31
C PHE A 211 2.52 4.77 -4.45
N MET A 212 1.74 5.78 -4.09
CA MET A 212 0.54 5.60 -3.26
C MET A 212 -0.44 4.63 -3.90
N SER A 213 -0.63 4.72 -5.21
CA SER A 213 -1.52 3.83 -5.95
C SER A 213 -1.01 2.37 -5.96
N ALA A 214 0.26 2.14 -6.31
CA ALA A 214 0.88 0.80 -6.31
C ALA A 214 0.96 0.19 -4.90
N ALA A 215 1.35 0.99 -3.91
CA ALA A 215 1.53 0.56 -2.54
C ALA A 215 0.19 0.19 -1.89
N ARG A 216 -0.89 0.94 -2.15
CA ARG A 216 -2.26 0.59 -1.75
C ARG A 216 -2.73 -0.69 -2.44
N ALA A 217 -2.50 -0.84 -3.74
CA ALA A 217 -2.88 -2.05 -4.47
C ALA A 217 -2.18 -3.29 -3.91
N ALA A 218 -0.87 -3.21 -3.65
CA ALA A 218 -0.11 -4.29 -3.02
C ALA A 218 -0.60 -4.60 -1.60
N ALA A 219 -0.72 -3.57 -0.74
CA ALA A 219 -1.06 -3.72 0.67
C ALA A 219 -2.51 -4.22 0.93
N ARG A 220 -3.41 -4.10 -0.05
CA ARG A 220 -4.75 -4.70 -0.01
C ARG A 220 -4.74 -6.22 -0.05
N ILE A 221 -3.82 -6.78 -0.82
CA ILE A 221 -3.78 -8.20 -1.14
C ILE A 221 -2.70 -8.89 -0.30
N LYS A 222 -1.59 -8.20 -0.03
CA LYS A 222 -0.37 -8.78 0.56
C LYS A 222 0.19 -7.86 1.62
N PRO A 223 0.72 -8.38 2.75
CA PRO A 223 1.39 -7.52 3.71
C PRO A 223 2.64 -6.86 3.11
N VAL A 224 2.76 -5.54 3.25
CA VAL A 224 3.91 -4.75 2.82
C VAL A 224 4.55 -4.11 4.05
N VAL A 225 5.79 -4.51 4.35
CA VAL A 225 6.57 -3.96 5.46
C VAL A 225 7.66 -3.05 4.91
N VAL A 226 7.77 -1.84 5.47
CA VAL A 226 8.71 -0.81 5.01
C VAL A 226 9.74 -0.46 6.08
N LEU A 227 11.01 -0.50 5.71
CA LEU A 227 12.13 0.08 6.44
C LEU A 227 12.49 1.41 5.79
N GLN A 228 12.14 2.48 6.48
CA GLN A 228 12.52 3.83 6.09
C GLN A 228 13.98 4.09 6.43
N THR A 229 14.73 4.63 5.47
CA THR A 229 16.05 5.21 5.71
C THR A 229 16.07 6.66 5.25
N GLN A 230 17.04 7.44 5.74
CA GLN A 230 17.23 8.81 5.29
C GLN A 230 18.38 8.85 4.28
N PRO A 231 18.22 9.56 3.15
CA PRO A 231 19.33 9.72 2.21
C PRO A 231 20.42 10.58 2.84
N LEU A 232 21.68 10.18 2.65
CA LEU A 232 22.83 10.95 3.14
C LEU A 232 23.01 12.27 2.38
N PHE A 233 22.70 12.27 1.08
CA PHE A 233 22.91 13.37 0.15
C PHE A 233 21.58 13.84 -0.48
N GLY A 234 21.50 15.13 -0.81
CA GLY A 234 20.32 15.77 -1.41
C GLY A 234 19.22 16.10 -0.41
N ASN A 235 18.04 16.46 -0.91
CA ASN A 235 16.88 16.72 -0.06
C ASN A 235 16.52 15.44 0.70
N ARG A 236 16.51 15.55 2.03
CA ARG A 236 16.16 14.45 2.93
C ARG A 236 14.67 14.23 2.96
N GLY A 237 13.83 15.22 2.66
CA GLY A 237 12.39 15.13 2.89
C GLY A 237 12.06 14.97 4.37
N ASP A 238 10.77 14.94 4.71
CA ASP A 238 10.33 14.74 6.09
C ASP A 238 10.04 13.26 6.37
N PRO A 239 10.79 12.59 7.27
CA PRO A 239 10.51 11.22 7.71
C PRO A 239 9.08 11.00 8.17
N GLN A 240 8.49 11.95 8.91
CA GLN A 240 7.16 11.82 9.50
C GLN A 240 6.06 11.95 8.45
N LEU A 241 6.27 12.80 7.45
CA LEU A 241 5.37 12.91 6.30
C LEU A 241 5.34 11.59 5.51
N ARG A 242 6.51 10.97 5.28
CA ARG A 242 6.59 9.63 4.67
C ARG A 242 5.94 8.55 5.53
N SER A 243 6.14 8.55 6.84
CA SER A 243 5.44 7.64 7.77
C SER A 243 3.91 7.78 7.65
N ALA A 244 3.39 9.00 7.54
CA ALA A 244 1.96 9.22 7.31
C ALA A 244 1.50 8.69 5.94
N ALA A 245 2.31 8.84 4.89
CA ALA A 245 2.03 8.27 3.58
C ALA A 245 1.99 6.74 3.61
N PHE A 246 2.94 6.09 4.31
CA PHE A 246 2.96 4.64 4.49
C PHE A 246 1.72 4.14 5.23
N GLN A 247 1.33 4.81 6.33
CA GLN A 247 0.12 4.47 7.06
C GLN A 247 -1.12 4.58 6.17
N ARG A 248 -1.21 5.66 5.38
CA ARG A 248 -2.30 5.91 4.42
C ARG A 248 -2.31 4.93 3.25
N ALA A 249 -1.15 4.37 2.90
CA ALA A 249 -1.02 3.36 1.86
C ALA A 249 -1.22 1.92 2.37
N GLY A 250 -1.33 1.71 3.69
CA GLY A 250 -1.53 0.39 4.28
C GLY A 250 -0.26 -0.31 4.77
N LEU A 251 0.89 0.34 4.69
CA LEU A 251 2.20 -0.27 4.92
C LEU A 251 2.51 -0.33 6.41
N VAL A 252 3.23 -1.38 6.80
CA VAL A 252 3.71 -1.56 8.18
C VAL A 252 5.14 -1.05 8.27
N GLU A 253 5.35 0.05 8.99
CA GLU A 253 6.68 0.63 9.14
C GLU A 253 7.47 -0.05 10.27
N CYS A 254 8.69 -0.48 9.95
CA CYS A 254 9.66 -1.01 10.90
C CYS A 254 10.88 -0.09 11.05
N THR A 255 11.54 -0.18 12.20
CA THR A 255 12.65 0.72 12.57
C THR A 255 14.03 0.11 12.39
N THR A 256 14.11 -1.21 12.17
CA THR A 256 15.39 -1.92 12.02
C THR A 256 15.29 -2.96 10.92
N LEU A 257 16.46 -3.36 10.39
CA LEU A 257 16.56 -4.43 9.40
C LEU A 257 15.97 -5.75 9.90
N GLY A 258 16.25 -6.12 11.16
CA GLY A 258 15.62 -7.31 11.76
C GLY A 258 14.11 -7.14 11.90
N GLY A 259 13.66 -5.92 12.20
CA GLY A 259 12.26 -5.55 12.26
C GLY A 259 11.47 -5.81 10.98
N LEU A 260 12.09 -5.76 9.79
CA LEU A 260 11.42 -6.11 8.53
C LEU A 260 10.87 -7.52 8.56
N PHE A 261 11.72 -8.46 8.92
CA PHE A 261 11.39 -9.88 8.91
C PHE A 261 10.63 -10.31 10.17
N ASP A 262 10.88 -9.66 11.32
CA ASP A 262 10.04 -9.86 12.51
C ASP A 262 8.60 -9.45 12.22
N ALA A 263 8.39 -8.34 11.51
CA ALA A 263 7.06 -7.91 11.07
C ALA A 263 6.44 -8.95 10.13
N LEU A 264 7.17 -9.46 9.14
CA LEU A 264 6.66 -10.48 8.24
C LEU A 264 6.28 -11.77 8.98
N ALA A 265 7.14 -12.24 9.89
CA ALA A 265 6.87 -13.40 10.72
C ALA A 265 5.66 -13.19 11.64
N ALA A 266 5.52 -12.00 12.22
CA ALA A 266 4.36 -11.59 12.99
C ALA A 266 3.08 -11.59 12.15
N LEU A 267 3.18 -11.04 10.92
CA LEU A 267 2.09 -10.92 9.95
C LEU A 267 1.60 -12.26 9.39
N GLU A 268 2.41 -13.30 9.53
CA GLU A 268 2.06 -14.67 9.19
C GLU A 268 1.50 -15.44 10.39
N ARG A 269 2.13 -15.32 11.57
CA ARG A 269 1.92 -16.28 12.70
C ARG A 269 1.00 -15.78 13.81
N ILE A 270 0.90 -14.48 14.04
CA ILE A 270 0.14 -13.93 15.19
C ILE A 270 -1.25 -13.54 14.70
N PRO A 271 -2.38 -13.96 15.26
CA PRO A 271 -3.69 -13.44 14.85
C PRO A 271 -3.82 -11.92 14.99
N VAL A 272 -4.76 -11.30 14.26
CA VAL A 272 -4.98 -9.85 14.36
C VAL A 272 -5.59 -9.53 15.75
N PRO A 273 -4.96 -8.69 16.58
CA PRO A 273 -5.51 -8.34 17.89
C PRO A 273 -6.70 -7.40 17.74
N GLU A 274 -7.79 -7.65 18.48
CA GLU A 274 -9.01 -6.84 18.43
C GLU A 274 -8.77 -5.51 19.16
N ASP A 275 -8.45 -5.56 20.46
CA ASP A 275 -8.38 -4.38 21.34
C ASP A 275 -6.95 -4.02 21.79
N GLY A 276 -5.95 -4.83 21.46
CA GLY A 276 -4.57 -4.68 21.92
C GLY A 276 -4.37 -5.03 23.41
N ARG A 277 -5.16 -5.97 23.93
CA ARG A 277 -5.14 -6.44 25.32
C ARG A 277 -4.17 -7.62 25.48
N PHE A 278 -2.93 -7.33 25.83
CA PHE A 278 -1.89 -8.34 25.97
C PHE A 278 -1.69 -8.74 27.42
N VAL A 279 -1.57 -10.05 27.66
CA VAL A 279 -1.24 -10.62 28.97
C VAL A 279 0.19 -11.15 28.93
N VAL A 280 0.94 -10.92 30.01
CA VAL A 280 2.28 -11.48 30.19
C VAL A 280 2.20 -12.62 31.19
N ALA A 281 2.80 -13.76 30.85
CA ALA A 281 3.02 -14.87 31.76
C ALA A 281 4.52 -15.21 31.79
N GLY A 282 5.03 -15.68 32.91
CA GLY A 282 6.41 -16.13 32.99
C GLY A 282 6.66 -17.07 34.16
N ASN A 283 7.81 -17.73 34.16
CA ASN A 283 8.22 -18.65 35.25
C ASN A 283 8.94 -17.94 36.42
N GLY A 284 8.78 -16.62 36.51
CA GLY A 284 9.32 -15.81 37.60
C GLY A 284 8.98 -14.33 37.44
N ALA A 285 8.99 -13.59 38.56
CA ALA A 285 8.68 -12.16 38.59
C ALA A 285 9.56 -11.31 37.66
N GLY A 286 10.87 -11.61 37.58
CA GLY A 286 11.78 -10.89 36.66
C GLY A 286 11.47 -11.14 35.18
N ALA A 287 11.10 -12.37 34.82
CA ALA A 287 10.67 -12.70 33.46
C ALA A 287 9.36 -11.96 33.10
N CYS A 288 8.42 -11.89 34.04
CA CYS A 288 7.19 -11.11 33.86
C CYS A 288 7.47 -9.62 33.70
N ALA A 289 8.36 -9.05 34.51
CA ALA A 289 8.74 -7.63 34.42
C ALA A 289 9.34 -7.29 33.05
N LEU A 290 10.22 -8.12 32.50
CA LEU A 290 10.77 -7.94 31.15
C LEU A 290 9.67 -7.91 30.07
N GLY A 291 8.67 -8.77 30.18
CA GLY A 291 7.52 -8.78 29.27
C GLY A 291 6.67 -7.50 29.37
N ILE A 292 6.38 -7.06 30.60
CA ILE A 292 5.60 -5.83 30.86
C ILE A 292 6.34 -4.61 30.30
N ASP A 293 7.62 -4.48 30.61
CA ASP A 293 8.42 -3.32 30.20
C ASP A 293 8.61 -3.27 28.68
N ALA A 294 8.77 -4.42 28.03
CA ALA A 294 8.83 -4.52 26.58
C ALA A 294 7.53 -4.03 25.91
N LEU A 295 6.36 -4.46 26.42
CA LEU A 295 5.06 -3.98 25.91
C LEU A 295 4.92 -2.46 26.07
N ARG A 296 5.28 -1.92 27.25
CA ARG A 296 5.24 -0.47 27.52
C ARG A 296 6.16 0.32 26.60
N ARG A 297 7.39 -0.15 26.36
CA ARG A 297 8.34 0.49 25.43
C ARG A 297 7.81 0.56 24.00
N GLN A 298 6.96 -0.39 23.61
CA GLN A 298 6.30 -0.41 22.30
C GLN A 298 4.96 0.35 22.27
N GLY A 299 4.57 1.04 23.36
CA GLY A 299 3.32 1.77 23.45
C GLY A 299 2.07 0.86 23.47
N LEU A 300 2.24 -0.38 23.92
CA LEU A 300 1.17 -1.36 24.03
C LEU A 300 0.66 -1.42 25.47
N ALA A 301 -0.67 -1.54 25.62
CA ALA A 301 -1.29 -1.70 26.91
C ALA A 301 -1.06 -3.12 27.44
N VAL A 302 -0.72 -3.23 28.72
CA VAL A 302 -0.70 -4.51 29.44
C VAL A 302 -1.98 -4.58 30.25
N VAL A 303 -2.75 -5.64 30.06
CA VAL A 303 -4.01 -5.85 30.77
C VAL A 303 -3.77 -6.88 31.87
N PRO A 304 -4.22 -6.62 33.11
CA PRO A 304 -4.17 -7.64 34.15
C PRO A 304 -4.99 -8.87 33.71
N PRO A 305 -4.62 -10.08 34.17
CA PRO A 305 -5.39 -11.27 33.87
C PRO A 305 -6.86 -11.09 34.33
N PRO A 306 -7.84 -11.55 33.54
CA PRO A 306 -9.25 -11.48 33.90
C PRO A 306 -9.54 -12.06 35.30
N ALA A 307 -10.51 -11.45 36.02
CA ALA A 307 -10.78 -11.76 37.43
C ALA A 307 -11.26 -13.20 37.65
N ASP A 308 -11.87 -13.83 36.64
CA ASP A 308 -12.35 -15.21 36.68
C ASP A 308 -11.21 -16.26 36.69
N ILE A 309 -9.99 -15.85 36.31
CA ILE A 309 -8.78 -16.69 36.42
C ILE A 309 -8.30 -16.80 37.86
N LEU A 310 -8.61 -15.81 38.72
CA LEU A 310 -8.14 -15.75 40.11
C LEU A 310 -8.56 -17.00 40.92
N GLU A 311 -9.70 -17.60 40.59
CA GLU A 311 -10.24 -18.76 41.31
C GLU A 311 -9.65 -20.10 40.82
N LYS A 312 -9.38 -20.23 39.51
CA LYS A 312 -8.96 -21.50 38.89
C LYS A 312 -7.45 -21.68 38.82
N LEU A 313 -6.70 -20.59 38.74
CA LEU A 313 -5.25 -20.66 38.59
C LEU A 313 -4.54 -21.28 39.81
N PRO A 314 -4.92 -20.99 41.08
CA PRO A 314 -4.30 -21.62 42.25
C PRO A 314 -4.47 -23.14 42.31
N GLU A 315 -5.53 -23.70 41.71
CA GLU A 315 -5.73 -25.16 41.63
C GLU A 315 -4.75 -25.82 40.66
N LEU A 316 -4.46 -25.16 39.54
CA LEU A 316 -3.52 -25.65 38.52
C LEU A 316 -2.06 -25.38 38.89
N VAL A 317 -1.80 -24.21 39.47
CA VAL A 317 -0.48 -23.69 39.82
C VAL A 317 -0.56 -23.00 41.18
N PRO A 318 -0.42 -23.74 42.30
CA PRO A 318 -0.56 -23.18 43.66
C PRO A 318 0.43 -22.06 43.98
N GLN A 319 1.62 -22.10 43.39
CA GLN A 319 2.67 -21.09 43.53
C GLN A 319 2.48 -19.86 42.64
N ALA A 320 1.42 -19.79 41.83
CA ALA A 320 1.22 -18.69 40.91
C ALA A 320 0.96 -17.38 41.68
N ARG A 321 1.53 -16.28 41.19
CA ARG A 321 1.30 -14.93 41.71
C ARG A 321 0.69 -14.07 40.63
N LEU A 322 -0.42 -13.41 40.98
CA LEU A 322 -1.23 -12.60 40.07
C LEU A 322 -1.00 -11.12 40.34
N GLY A 323 -0.82 -10.34 39.27
CA GLY A 323 -0.66 -8.89 39.30
C GLY A 323 -0.96 -8.28 37.94
N LEU A 324 -0.09 -7.41 37.43
CA LEU A 324 -0.15 -6.96 36.02
C LEU A 324 0.26 -8.06 35.02
N ALA A 325 0.80 -9.17 35.52
CA ALA A 325 1.19 -10.37 34.78
C ALA A 325 0.89 -11.61 35.63
N VAL A 326 1.05 -12.79 35.02
CA VAL A 326 0.89 -14.09 35.67
C VAL A 326 2.27 -14.71 35.89
N ASP A 327 2.77 -14.63 37.12
CA ASP A 327 3.99 -15.34 37.51
C ASP A 327 3.63 -16.77 37.88
N LEU A 328 3.93 -17.72 36.99
CA LEU A 328 3.67 -19.15 37.17
C LEU A 328 4.74 -19.81 38.05
N GLY A 329 5.80 -19.11 38.45
CA GLY A 329 6.92 -19.69 39.19
C GLY A 329 7.53 -20.91 38.50
N ARG A 330 8.19 -21.77 39.29
CA ARG A 330 8.86 -22.99 38.83
C ARG A 330 7.89 -24.16 38.70
N SER A 331 6.91 -24.00 37.82
CA SER A 331 5.83 -24.98 37.60
C SER A 331 6.25 -26.15 36.73
N LEU A 332 5.57 -27.29 36.91
CA LEU A 332 5.70 -28.42 35.99
C LEU A 332 5.23 -28.02 34.58
N PRO A 333 5.85 -28.53 33.50
CA PRO A 333 5.52 -28.14 32.14
C PRO A 333 4.02 -28.27 31.80
N GLN A 334 3.38 -29.34 32.28
CA GLN A 334 1.94 -29.57 32.03
C GLN A 334 1.07 -28.53 32.74
N ALA A 335 1.38 -28.19 34.00
CA ALA A 335 0.66 -27.16 34.75
C ALA A 335 0.79 -25.77 34.08
N THR A 336 1.98 -25.45 33.55
CA THR A 336 2.21 -24.25 32.75
C THR A 336 1.37 -24.25 31.48
N VAL A 337 1.33 -25.36 30.73
CA VAL A 337 0.48 -25.51 29.53
C VAL A 337 -0.99 -25.27 29.87
N ASP A 338 -1.48 -25.85 30.97
CA ASP A 338 -2.88 -25.74 31.37
C ASP A 338 -3.24 -24.31 31.80
N ALA A 339 -2.33 -23.63 32.51
CA ALA A 339 -2.48 -22.22 32.86
C ALA A 339 -2.51 -21.31 31.62
N LEU A 340 -1.62 -21.54 30.64
CA LEU A 340 -1.62 -20.78 29.38
C LEU A 340 -2.89 -21.03 28.57
N ARG A 341 -3.40 -22.27 28.54
CA ARG A 341 -4.68 -22.60 27.90
C ARG A 341 -5.83 -21.84 28.53
N LEU A 342 -5.86 -21.77 29.86
CA LEU A 342 -6.87 -21.00 30.60
C LEU A 342 -6.82 -19.51 30.25
N LEU A 343 -5.63 -18.91 30.17
CA LEU A 343 -5.45 -17.51 29.79
C LEU A 343 -5.94 -17.23 28.35
N LEU A 344 -5.60 -18.10 27.41
CA LEU A 344 -5.97 -17.96 25.99
C LEU A 344 -7.48 -18.17 25.72
N ALA A 345 -8.16 -18.93 26.59
CA ALA A 345 -9.60 -19.16 26.50
C ALA A 345 -10.44 -17.92 26.86
N GLN A 346 -9.85 -16.90 27.48
CA GLN A 346 -10.59 -15.74 27.96
C GLN A 346 -11.02 -14.78 26.86
N LYS A 347 -12.25 -14.27 27.01
CA LYS A 347 -12.76 -13.17 26.20
C LYS A 347 -12.01 -11.89 26.59
N GLY A 348 -11.35 -11.26 25.61
CA GLY A 348 -10.59 -10.02 25.82
C GLY A 348 -9.09 -10.19 26.09
N VAL A 349 -8.50 -11.37 25.90
CA VAL A 349 -7.03 -11.56 25.94
C VAL A 349 -6.49 -11.74 24.53
N ASP A 350 -6.12 -10.68 23.81
CA ASP A 350 -5.75 -10.81 22.39
C ASP A 350 -4.55 -11.75 22.16
N ALA A 351 -3.52 -11.65 23.00
CA ALA A 351 -2.38 -12.56 22.98
C ALA A 351 -1.72 -12.67 24.36
N VAL A 352 -1.04 -13.80 24.58
CA VAL A 352 -0.21 -14.08 25.76
C VAL A 352 1.26 -14.11 25.36
N ILE A 353 2.09 -13.31 26.03
CA ILE A 353 3.56 -13.42 25.94
C ILE A 353 4.03 -14.29 27.11
N TYR A 354 4.55 -15.47 26.80
CA TYR A 354 5.19 -16.35 27.77
C TYR A 354 6.70 -16.15 27.77
N VAL A 355 7.23 -15.61 28.87
CA VAL A 355 8.67 -15.37 29.07
C VAL A 355 9.23 -16.44 30.01
N HIS A 356 10.14 -17.27 29.50
CA HIS A 356 10.72 -18.39 30.23
C HIS A 356 12.22 -18.16 30.43
N SER A 357 12.66 -18.18 31.69
CA SER A 357 14.06 -18.20 32.13
C SER A 357 14.55 -19.65 32.30
N PRO A 358 15.82 -19.97 32.05
CA PRO A 358 16.34 -21.31 32.29
C PRO A 358 16.22 -21.72 33.77
N GLU A 359 15.89 -22.98 34.02
CA GLU A 359 15.77 -23.55 35.38
C GLU A 359 16.58 -24.85 35.53
N GLU A 360 16.98 -25.12 36.77
CA GLU A 360 17.78 -26.30 37.16
C GLU A 360 17.04 -27.63 36.95
N ARG A 361 15.70 -27.64 37.03
CA ARG A 361 14.85 -28.83 36.87
C ARG A 361 14.01 -28.85 35.59
N GLY A 362 14.19 -27.87 34.70
CA GLY A 362 13.41 -27.71 33.49
C GLY A 362 14.18 -26.91 32.44
N SER A 363 14.81 -27.62 31.50
CA SER A 363 15.46 -26.94 30.37
C SER A 363 14.40 -26.31 29.47
N HIS A 364 14.75 -25.23 28.77
CA HIS A 364 13.86 -24.61 27.79
C HIS A 364 13.29 -25.61 26.79
N GLU A 365 14.06 -26.64 26.41
CA GLU A 365 13.61 -27.68 25.50
C GLU A 365 12.45 -28.51 26.04
N VAL A 366 12.46 -28.87 27.33
CA VAL A 366 11.38 -29.66 27.94
C VAL A 366 10.08 -28.86 27.88
N MET A 367 10.14 -27.58 28.26
CA MET A 367 8.97 -26.70 28.20
C MET A 367 8.52 -26.45 26.75
N ALA A 368 9.45 -26.23 25.82
CA ALA A 368 9.13 -26.05 24.40
C ALA A 368 8.43 -27.28 23.80
N ARG A 369 8.91 -28.50 24.10
CA ARG A 369 8.26 -29.74 23.65
C ARG A 369 6.86 -29.88 24.24
N ALA A 370 6.66 -29.54 25.51
CA ALA A 370 5.34 -29.56 26.14
C ALA A 370 4.37 -28.58 25.47
N LEU A 371 4.81 -27.34 25.19
CA LEU A 371 4.00 -26.36 24.45
C LEU A 371 3.63 -26.87 23.05
N VAL A 372 4.60 -27.39 22.30
CA VAL A 372 4.36 -27.92 20.95
C VAL A 372 3.39 -29.10 20.97
N ALA A 373 3.58 -30.06 21.90
CA ALA A 373 2.70 -31.22 22.06
C ALA A 373 1.28 -30.83 22.47
N SER A 374 1.10 -29.70 23.16
CA SER A 374 -0.21 -29.21 23.59
C SER A 374 -1.08 -28.64 22.47
N GLY A 375 -0.49 -28.31 21.31
CA GLY A 375 -1.15 -27.65 20.19
C GLY A 375 -1.44 -26.15 20.42
N LEU A 376 -1.03 -25.57 21.56
CA LEU A 376 -1.16 -24.13 21.82
C LEU A 376 -0.20 -23.34 20.91
N ARG A 377 -0.75 -22.71 19.88
CA ARG A 377 0.03 -21.95 18.88
C ARG A 377 -0.56 -20.57 18.59
N GLU A 378 -1.88 -20.47 18.53
CA GLU A 378 -2.57 -19.22 18.22
C GLU A 378 -2.56 -18.31 19.43
N ARG A 379 -2.29 -17.02 19.22
CA ARG A 379 -2.27 -15.98 20.28
C ARG A 379 -1.22 -16.22 21.38
N LEU A 380 -0.36 -17.23 21.26
CA LEU A 380 0.76 -17.49 22.17
C LEU A 380 2.08 -17.06 21.54
N LEU A 381 2.79 -16.15 22.21
CA LEU A 381 4.15 -15.75 21.88
C LEU A 381 5.10 -16.30 22.94
N THR A 382 6.21 -16.89 22.54
CA THR A 382 7.22 -17.41 23.47
C THR A 382 8.51 -16.62 23.40
N VAL A 383 9.11 -16.38 24.56
CA VAL A 383 10.42 -15.74 24.72
C VAL A 383 11.26 -16.63 25.62
N TRP A 384 12.32 -17.18 25.06
CA TRP A 384 13.27 -18.03 25.77
C TRP A 384 14.50 -17.18 26.12
N LEU A 385 14.66 -16.83 27.40
CA LEU A 385 15.78 -15.99 27.85
C LEU A 385 17.10 -16.76 27.80
N GLY A 386 18.18 -16.10 27.40
CA GLY A 386 19.50 -16.72 27.22
C GLY A 386 19.82 -16.97 25.74
N LEU A 387 20.89 -17.72 25.48
CA LEU A 387 21.36 -18.01 24.12
C LEU A 387 21.54 -19.51 23.87
N GLU A 388 22.40 -20.16 24.63
CA GLU A 388 22.78 -21.57 24.41
C GLU A 388 21.58 -22.52 24.46
N THR A 389 20.84 -22.52 25.56
CA THR A 389 19.66 -23.38 25.77
C THR A 389 18.39 -22.82 25.14
N ALA A 390 18.36 -21.51 24.88
CA ALA A 390 17.23 -20.82 24.24
C ALA A 390 17.16 -21.09 22.73
N LEU A 391 18.32 -21.20 22.05
CA LEU A 391 18.43 -21.48 20.62
C LEU A 391 17.68 -22.76 20.19
N PRO A 392 17.94 -23.95 20.76
CA PRO A 392 17.25 -25.18 20.38
C PRO A 392 15.76 -25.13 20.73
N ALA A 393 15.39 -24.56 21.89
CA ALA A 393 14.00 -24.40 22.29
C ALA A 393 13.20 -23.48 21.34
N ARG A 394 13.83 -22.40 20.88
CA ARG A 394 13.26 -21.51 19.85
C ARG A 394 13.08 -22.25 18.53
N GLY A 395 14.07 -23.06 18.11
CA GLY A 395 13.95 -23.91 16.93
C GLY A 395 12.76 -24.86 17.02
N LEU A 396 12.60 -25.55 18.14
CA LEU A 396 11.47 -26.47 18.40
C LEU A 396 10.12 -25.75 18.39
N ALA A 397 10.00 -24.61 19.08
CA ALA A 397 8.78 -23.81 19.12
C ALA A 397 8.39 -23.32 17.73
N ALA A 398 9.36 -22.85 16.93
CA ALA A 398 9.14 -22.39 15.56
C ALA A 398 8.67 -23.53 14.64
N LEU A 399 9.28 -24.73 14.74
CA LEU A 399 8.85 -25.92 14.00
C LEU A 399 7.44 -26.38 14.39
N GLY A 400 7.06 -26.19 15.66
CA GLY A 400 5.69 -26.42 16.15
C GLY A 400 4.69 -25.32 15.77
N GLY A 401 5.10 -24.28 15.03
CA GLY A 401 4.25 -23.19 14.58
C GLY A 401 3.95 -22.12 15.65
N ILE A 402 4.64 -22.14 16.78
CA ILE A 402 4.48 -21.12 17.84
C ILE A 402 5.31 -19.88 17.46
N ALA A 403 4.72 -18.69 17.58
CA ALA A 403 5.45 -17.44 17.39
C ALA A 403 6.50 -17.28 18.51
N THR A 404 7.78 -17.32 18.17
CA THR A 404 8.86 -17.36 19.15
C THR A 404 9.93 -16.32 18.84
N PHE A 405 10.44 -15.66 19.88
CA PHE A 405 11.28 -14.48 19.75
C PHE A 405 12.51 -14.54 20.68
N PRO A 406 13.67 -14.03 20.22
CA PRO A 406 14.89 -13.90 21.03
C PRO A 406 14.76 -13.06 22.30
N SER A 407 13.88 -12.06 22.32
CA SER A 407 13.66 -11.21 23.49
C SER A 407 12.22 -10.73 23.61
N ALA A 408 11.85 -10.27 24.81
CA ALA A 408 10.54 -9.69 25.08
C ALA A 408 10.29 -8.42 24.23
N ASP A 409 11.33 -7.61 23.99
CA ASP A 409 11.23 -6.43 23.11
C ASP A 409 10.91 -6.80 21.66
N GLU A 410 11.45 -7.92 21.15
CA GLU A 410 11.12 -8.39 19.80
C GLU A 410 9.69 -8.94 19.72
N ALA A 411 9.24 -9.67 20.74
CA ALA A 411 7.86 -10.15 20.84
C ALA A 411 6.86 -8.98 20.93
N ALA A 412 7.14 -7.98 21.77
CA ALA A 412 6.31 -6.77 21.87
C ALA A 412 6.31 -5.97 20.56
N ARG A 413 7.47 -5.87 19.89
CA ARG A 413 7.60 -5.20 18.59
C ARG A 413 6.78 -5.93 17.51
N ALA A 414 6.78 -7.27 17.50
CA ALA A 414 5.95 -8.08 16.61
C ALA A 414 4.44 -7.81 16.82
N LEU A 415 3.99 -7.70 18.08
CA LEU A 415 2.60 -7.32 18.39
C LEU A 415 2.28 -5.90 17.93
N ARG A 416 3.22 -4.95 18.09
CA ARG A 416 3.07 -3.59 17.57
C ARG A 416 2.87 -3.58 16.06
N TYR A 417 3.64 -4.38 15.31
CA TYR A 417 3.47 -4.52 13.86
C TYR A 417 2.10 -5.09 13.48
N ARG A 418 1.60 -6.08 14.23
CA ARG A 418 0.25 -6.60 14.01
C ARG A 418 -0.84 -5.56 14.25
N ARG A 419 -0.74 -4.80 15.34
CA ARG A 419 -1.66 -3.71 15.64
C ARG A 419 -1.59 -2.61 14.56
N GLN A 420 -0.38 -2.22 14.16
CA GLN A 420 -0.17 -1.24 13.09
C GLN A 420 -0.81 -1.70 11.78
N HIS A 421 -0.61 -2.96 11.38
CA HIS A 421 -1.22 -3.53 10.18
C HIS A 421 -2.77 -3.48 10.20
N ARG A 422 -3.40 -3.73 11.34
CA ARG A 422 -4.86 -3.59 11.48
C ARG A 422 -5.28 -2.15 11.19
N LEU A 423 -4.65 -1.19 11.88
CA LEU A 423 -4.96 0.23 11.73
C LEU A 423 -4.72 0.73 10.31
N THR A 424 -3.58 0.37 9.70
CA THR A 424 -3.26 0.81 8.34
C THR A 424 -4.17 0.15 7.31
N ARG A 425 -4.62 -1.10 7.54
CA ARG A 425 -5.69 -1.69 6.72
C ARG A 425 -6.98 -0.91 6.82
N GLU A 426 -7.44 -0.54 8.02
CA GLU A 426 -8.65 0.30 8.18
C GLU A 426 -8.55 1.63 7.40
N LEU A 427 -7.36 2.25 7.36
CA LEU A 427 -7.08 3.46 6.56
C LEU A 427 -7.06 3.20 5.06
N LEU A 428 -6.52 2.04 4.65
CA LEU A 428 -6.47 1.59 3.26
C LEU A 428 -7.87 1.41 2.68
N MET A 429 -8.79 1.01 3.55
CA MET A 429 -10.19 0.74 3.28
C MET A 429 -11.04 2.04 3.25
N GLN A 430 -10.42 3.22 3.29
CA GLN A 430 -11.14 4.49 3.18
C GLN A 430 -11.06 5.09 1.78
N THR A 431 -12.18 5.66 1.35
CA THR A 431 -12.30 6.48 0.14
C THR A 431 -12.78 7.87 0.56
N PRO A 432 -12.15 8.94 0.05
CA PRO A 432 -12.52 10.31 0.38
C PRO A 432 -14.01 10.60 0.11
N PRO A 433 -14.63 11.50 0.89
CA PRO A 433 -16.03 11.83 0.73
C PRO A 433 -16.22 12.58 -0.59
N PRO A 434 -17.47 12.69 -1.06
CA PRO A 434 -17.78 13.51 -2.22
C PRO A 434 -17.35 14.96 -2.04
N VAL A 435 -16.76 15.54 -3.08
CA VAL A 435 -16.79 16.98 -3.34
C VAL A 435 -18.27 17.41 -3.35
N ARG A 436 -18.71 18.30 -2.44
CA ARG A 436 -19.98 19.04 -2.64
C ARG A 436 -19.77 19.98 -3.84
N GLU A 437 -20.83 20.16 -4.63
CA GLU A 437 -20.84 20.72 -5.99
C GLU A 437 -19.76 21.76 -6.32
N ALA A 438 -18.96 21.47 -7.35
CA ALA A 438 -17.99 22.41 -7.93
C ALA A 438 -18.65 23.57 -8.74
N SER A 439 -19.97 23.76 -8.71
CA SER A 439 -20.62 24.66 -9.68
C SER A 439 -20.75 26.12 -9.24
N ALA A 440 -20.62 26.46 -7.94
CA ALA A 440 -20.72 27.86 -7.48
C ALA A 440 -19.60 28.27 -6.50
N GLN A 441 -19.34 27.46 -5.48
CA GLN A 441 -18.39 27.79 -4.40
C GLN A 441 -16.92 27.73 -4.86
N GLY A 442 -16.52 26.69 -5.59
CA GLY A 442 -15.16 26.53 -6.12
C GLY A 442 -14.81 27.61 -7.16
N GLN A 443 -15.73 27.90 -8.09
CA GLN A 443 -15.55 28.98 -9.08
C GLN A 443 -15.43 30.36 -8.43
N GLN A 444 -16.24 30.63 -7.38
CA GLN A 444 -16.10 31.85 -6.60
C GLN A 444 -14.73 31.93 -5.93
N ALA A 445 -14.28 30.85 -5.29
CA ALA A 445 -12.98 30.80 -4.63
C ALA A 445 -11.80 30.95 -5.62
N GLU A 446 -11.84 30.29 -6.78
CA GLU A 446 -10.87 30.46 -7.86
C GLU A 446 -10.86 31.90 -8.38
N SER A 447 -12.02 32.53 -8.54
CA SER A 447 -12.11 33.93 -8.98
C SER A 447 -11.50 34.92 -7.98
N LEU A 448 -11.53 34.60 -6.68
CA LEU A 448 -10.87 35.39 -5.64
C LEU A 448 -9.33 35.27 -5.77
N LEU A 449 -8.83 34.08 -6.03
CA LEU A 449 -7.40 33.83 -6.22
C LEU A 449 -6.85 34.39 -7.53
N ALA A 450 -7.63 34.35 -8.62
CA ALA A 450 -7.22 34.85 -9.93
C ALA A 450 -6.87 36.36 -9.93
N ARG A 451 -7.33 37.10 -8.92
CA ARG A 451 -7.05 38.53 -8.72
C ARG A 451 -5.79 38.81 -7.91
N GLN A 452 -5.15 37.78 -7.37
CA GLN A 452 -3.99 37.92 -6.52
C GLN A 452 -2.69 37.72 -7.33
N PRO A 453 -1.64 38.52 -7.05
CA PRO A 453 -0.35 38.34 -7.68
C PRO A 453 0.33 37.02 -7.25
N GLU A 454 1.10 36.45 -8.18
CA GLU A 454 1.84 35.21 -7.97
C GLU A 454 2.93 35.40 -6.90
N GLY A 455 3.10 34.40 -6.03
CA GLY A 455 4.14 34.40 -4.99
C GLY A 455 3.94 35.35 -3.81
N GLU A 456 3.02 36.31 -3.88
CA GLU A 456 2.76 37.26 -2.79
C GLU A 456 1.89 36.66 -1.67
N PRO A 457 1.95 37.22 -0.44
CA PRO A 457 1.04 36.85 0.64
C PRO A 457 -0.42 37.18 0.28
N LEU A 458 -1.32 36.24 0.57
CA LEU A 458 -2.76 36.44 0.42
C LEU A 458 -3.25 37.48 1.43
N ALA A 459 -4.01 38.46 0.95
CA ALA A 459 -4.73 39.39 1.82
C ALA A 459 -5.72 38.64 2.74
N SER A 460 -5.86 39.05 4.00
CA SER A 460 -6.77 38.40 4.97
C SER A 460 -8.20 38.30 4.46
N ALA A 461 -8.71 39.34 3.77
CA ALA A 461 -10.04 39.33 3.17
C ALA A 461 -10.23 38.24 2.10
N VAL A 462 -9.17 37.87 1.38
CA VAL A 462 -9.21 36.75 0.43
C VAL A 462 -9.34 35.44 1.18
N ILE A 463 -8.54 35.23 2.24
CA ILE A 463 -8.60 34.01 3.06
C ILE A 463 -9.98 33.85 3.70
N GLU A 464 -10.54 34.92 4.26
CA GLU A 464 -11.91 34.93 4.79
C GLU A 464 -12.95 34.62 3.70
N GLY A 465 -12.78 35.17 2.50
CA GLY A 465 -13.63 34.87 1.34
C GLY A 465 -13.54 33.41 0.89
N LEU A 466 -12.34 32.81 0.93
CA LEU A 466 -12.16 31.37 0.69
C LEU A 466 -12.90 30.55 1.75
N PHE A 467 -12.74 30.90 3.03
CA PHE A 467 -13.44 30.21 4.13
C PHE A 467 -14.95 30.28 3.96
N ALA A 468 -15.50 31.45 3.65
CA ALA A 468 -16.92 31.63 3.38
C ALA A 468 -17.40 30.76 2.20
N ALA A 469 -16.61 30.65 1.12
CA ALA A 469 -16.95 29.81 -0.03
C ALA A 469 -17.06 28.32 0.35
N TYR A 470 -16.28 27.85 1.32
CA TYR A 470 -16.35 26.47 1.83
C TYR A 470 -17.20 26.33 3.11
N GLU A 471 -18.05 27.31 3.43
CA GLU A 471 -18.92 27.31 4.62
C GLU A 471 -18.12 27.13 5.93
N LEU A 472 -16.90 27.66 5.98
CA LEU A 472 -16.02 27.58 7.15
C LEU A 472 -16.17 28.84 8.01
N PRO A 473 -16.42 28.73 9.33
CA PRO A 473 -16.60 29.90 10.19
C PRO A 473 -15.30 30.67 10.40
N VAL A 474 -15.40 31.99 10.49
CA VAL A 474 -14.34 32.89 10.96
C VAL A 474 -14.78 33.47 12.30
N VAL A 475 -13.91 33.44 13.31
CA VAL A 475 -14.19 33.91 14.67
C VAL A 475 -13.19 35.00 15.07
N PRO A 476 -13.64 36.04 15.79
CA PRO A 476 -12.80 37.21 16.07
C PRO A 476 -11.71 36.95 17.12
N ALA A 477 -11.86 35.92 17.96
CA ALA A 477 -10.91 35.59 19.02
C ALA A 477 -10.90 34.10 19.31
N ALA A 478 -9.76 33.60 19.79
CA ALA A 478 -9.62 32.23 20.24
C ALA A 478 -10.33 32.02 21.58
N THR A 479 -11.31 31.11 21.61
CA THR A 479 -11.90 30.57 22.83
C THR A 479 -11.63 29.07 22.88
N GLY A 480 -11.11 28.56 24.01
CA GLY A 480 -10.86 27.12 24.19
C GLY A 480 -9.56 26.60 23.55
N LEU A 481 -9.64 25.44 22.89
CA LEU A 481 -8.49 24.73 22.32
C LEU A 481 -8.07 25.39 20.99
N CYS A 482 -6.78 25.69 20.85
CA CYS A 482 -6.23 26.21 19.59
C CYS A 482 -5.53 25.10 18.81
N LEU A 483 -5.70 25.09 17.48
CA LEU A 483 -5.04 24.16 16.57
C LEU A 483 -4.36 24.95 15.46
N ARG A 484 -3.09 24.67 15.22
CA ARG A 484 -2.34 25.18 14.07
C ARG A 484 -2.45 24.18 12.93
N LEU A 485 -2.97 24.61 11.78
CA LEU A 485 -3.04 23.81 10.57
C LEU A 485 -2.19 24.47 9.48
N ARG A 486 -1.30 23.70 8.86
CA ARG A 486 -0.45 24.14 7.76
C ARG A 486 -0.65 23.22 6.55
N ALA A 487 -1.04 23.78 5.42
CA ALA A 487 -1.01 23.11 4.13
C ALA A 487 0.27 23.50 3.37
N GLY A 488 0.86 22.54 2.67
CA GLY A 488 2.07 22.76 1.89
C GLY A 488 2.21 21.79 0.73
N LEU A 489 2.79 22.25 -0.38
CA LEU A 489 3.22 21.40 -1.48
C LEU A 489 4.63 20.87 -1.20
N ASP A 490 4.73 19.58 -0.85
CA ASP A 490 6.01 18.89 -0.71
C ASP A 490 6.53 18.37 -2.06
N PRO A 491 7.82 18.50 -2.40
CA PRO A 491 8.35 18.02 -3.67
C PRO A 491 8.30 16.50 -3.87
N GLU A 492 8.32 15.72 -2.79
CA GLU A 492 8.35 14.26 -2.82
C GLU A 492 6.93 13.68 -2.80
N LEU A 493 6.08 14.22 -1.92
CA LEU A 493 4.76 13.65 -1.62
C LEU A 493 3.58 14.50 -2.09
N GLY A 494 3.79 15.75 -2.50
CA GLY A 494 2.74 16.66 -2.94
C GLY A 494 2.03 17.39 -1.79
N MET A 495 0.77 17.76 -2.03
CA MET A 495 -0.04 18.55 -1.11
C MET A 495 -0.34 17.77 0.17
N HIS A 496 0.13 18.30 1.29
CA HIS A 496 -0.08 17.72 2.61
C HIS A 496 -0.65 18.75 3.58
N LEU A 497 -1.20 18.23 4.67
CA LEU A 497 -1.74 18.97 5.80
C LEU A 497 -0.93 18.59 7.04
N ARG A 498 -0.53 19.57 7.83
CA ARG A 498 0.13 19.39 9.11
C ARG A 498 -0.71 20.03 10.19
N LEU A 499 -1.05 19.29 11.23
CA LEU A 499 -1.85 19.73 12.36
C LEU A 499 -1.01 19.66 13.63
N ALA A 500 -1.10 20.69 14.47
CA ALA A 500 -0.51 20.72 15.80
C ALA A 500 -1.51 21.31 16.80
N ALA A 501 -1.72 20.62 17.92
CA ALA A 501 -2.54 21.13 19.01
C ALA A 501 -1.75 22.10 19.89
N LEU A 502 -2.27 23.31 20.07
CA LEU A 502 -1.69 24.36 20.90
C LEU A 502 -2.46 24.41 22.22
N ALA A 503 -2.06 23.58 23.18
CA ALA A 503 -2.56 23.64 24.55
C ALA A 503 -1.40 23.96 25.49
N GLY A 504 -1.59 24.89 26.43
CA GLY A 504 -0.57 25.38 27.37
C GLY A 504 -0.08 24.33 28.37
N GLY A 505 0.64 23.30 27.88
CA GLY A 505 1.20 22.20 28.67
C GLY A 505 1.33 20.86 27.94
N LEU A 506 0.73 20.68 26.76
CA LEU A 506 0.94 19.47 25.94
C LEU A 506 2.23 19.63 25.13
N GLN A 507 3.02 18.55 24.99
CA GLN A 507 4.08 18.53 23.98
C GLN A 507 3.43 18.71 22.61
N GLU A 508 3.88 19.70 21.83
CA GLU A 508 3.45 19.89 20.45
C GLU A 508 3.75 18.60 19.67
N ARG A 509 2.70 17.81 19.38
CA ARG A 509 2.77 16.68 18.44
C ARG A 509 2.25 17.16 17.10
N GLU A 510 3.17 17.30 16.15
CA GLU A 510 2.82 17.51 14.77
C GLU A 510 2.36 16.20 14.13
N VAL A 511 1.25 16.24 13.41
CA VAL A 511 0.72 15.11 12.66
C VAL A 511 0.44 15.51 11.22
N TYR A 512 0.60 14.54 10.32
CA TYR A 512 0.46 14.74 8.89
C TYR A 512 -0.79 14.07 8.34
N GLY A 513 -1.41 14.71 7.36
CA GLY A 513 -2.49 14.21 6.54
C GLY A 513 -2.30 14.62 5.08
N PHE A 514 -3.11 14.05 4.20
CA PHE A 514 -3.05 14.32 2.76
C PHE A 514 -4.43 14.67 2.25
N ALA A 515 -4.49 15.67 1.38
CA ALA A 515 -5.70 15.94 0.62
C ALA A 515 -5.86 14.86 -0.49
N PRO A 516 -7.09 14.39 -0.76
CA PRO A 516 -8.33 14.67 -0.03
C PRO A 516 -8.42 13.95 1.34
N LEU A 517 -9.16 14.54 2.28
CA LEU A 517 -9.45 13.99 3.62
C LEU A 517 -10.90 13.52 3.75
N ASP A 518 -11.14 12.51 4.60
CA ASP A 518 -12.46 12.07 5.05
C ASP A 518 -12.61 12.22 6.57
N ALA A 519 -13.83 11.99 7.08
CA ALA A 519 -14.14 12.18 8.50
C ALA A 519 -13.34 11.26 9.42
N LEU A 520 -13.01 10.04 8.97
CA LEU A 520 -12.27 9.06 9.76
C LEU A 520 -10.79 9.44 9.81
N LEU A 521 -10.19 9.85 8.69
CA LEU A 521 -8.85 10.42 8.62
C LEU A 521 -8.72 11.68 9.46
N ALA A 522 -9.72 12.58 9.40
CA ALA A 522 -9.74 13.79 10.18
C ALA A 522 -9.76 13.49 11.69
N ARG A 523 -10.65 12.58 12.13
CA ARG A 523 -10.68 12.11 13.54
C ARG A 523 -9.37 11.43 13.95
N ARG A 524 -8.76 10.68 13.04
CA ARG A 524 -7.48 10.01 13.29
C ARG A 524 -6.35 11.02 13.46
N MET A 525 -6.25 12.01 12.57
CA MET A 525 -5.29 13.11 12.71
C MET A 525 -5.47 13.82 14.06
N LEU A 526 -6.71 14.11 14.47
CA LEU A 526 -6.96 14.71 15.79
C LEU A 526 -6.50 13.81 16.95
N THR A 527 -6.78 12.51 16.87
CA THR A 527 -6.37 11.54 17.89
C THR A 527 -4.84 11.43 17.98
N ASP A 528 -4.17 11.35 16.83
CA ASP A 528 -2.71 11.25 16.76
C ASP A 528 -2.03 12.56 17.22
N ALA A 529 -2.70 13.71 17.05
CA ALA A 529 -2.27 15.00 17.61
C ALA A 529 -2.40 15.09 19.14
N GLY A 530 -2.91 14.02 19.79
CA GLY A 530 -3.00 13.91 21.25
C GLY A 530 -4.34 14.35 21.83
N LEU A 531 -5.35 14.64 21.00
CA LEU A 531 -6.70 14.89 21.50
C LEU A 531 -7.34 13.55 21.91
N LEU A 532 -8.04 13.55 23.05
CA LEU A 532 -8.74 12.35 23.52
C LEU A 532 -9.85 11.98 22.52
N PRO A 533 -9.95 10.70 22.10
CA PRO A 533 -11.00 10.23 21.20
C PRO A 533 -12.41 10.58 21.67
N ASP A 534 -12.60 10.62 22.99
CA ASP A 534 -13.88 10.87 23.63
C ASP A 534 -14.18 12.35 23.92
N SER A 535 -13.22 13.24 23.63
CA SER A 535 -13.44 14.68 23.82
C SER A 535 -14.53 15.20 22.88
N PRO A 536 -15.32 16.22 23.29
CA PRO A 536 -16.33 16.84 22.43
C PRO A 536 -15.77 17.32 21.09
N ALA A 537 -14.52 17.79 21.08
CA ALA A 537 -13.81 18.23 19.88
C ALA A 537 -13.57 17.09 18.87
N VAL A 538 -13.28 15.87 19.34
CA VAL A 538 -13.00 14.71 18.47
C VAL A 538 -14.28 13.92 18.15
N ARG A 539 -15.23 13.79 19.08
CA ARG A 539 -16.52 13.12 18.87
C ARG A 539 -17.48 13.97 18.03
N GLY A 540 -17.51 15.28 18.27
CA GLY A 540 -18.34 16.23 17.52
C GLY A 540 -18.06 16.21 16.02
N ALA A 541 -19.04 16.65 15.22
CA ALA A 541 -18.91 16.68 13.77
C ALA A 541 -18.10 17.90 13.27
N ALA A 542 -18.17 19.04 13.98
CA ALA A 542 -17.69 20.33 13.49
C ALA A 542 -16.20 20.35 13.13
N LEU A 543 -15.32 19.87 14.02
CA LEU A 543 -13.88 19.89 13.76
C LEU A 543 -13.46 18.89 12.67
N PRO A 544 -13.86 17.60 12.70
CA PRO A 544 -13.61 16.70 11.58
C PRO A 544 -14.15 17.22 10.24
N GLU A 545 -15.36 17.77 10.22
CA GLU A 545 -15.96 18.35 9.02
C GLU A 545 -15.20 19.58 8.51
N THR A 546 -14.69 20.42 9.42
CA THR A 546 -13.80 21.55 9.08
C THR A 546 -12.54 21.06 8.39
N LEU A 547 -11.88 20.02 8.91
CA LEU A 547 -10.68 19.43 8.29
C LEU A 547 -10.99 18.82 6.92
N VAL A 548 -12.15 18.17 6.76
CA VAL A 548 -12.59 17.62 5.47
C VAL A 548 -12.81 18.74 4.45
N ARG A 549 -13.52 19.82 4.83
CA ARG A 549 -13.76 20.98 3.95
C ARG A 549 -12.47 21.71 3.58
N LEU A 550 -11.52 21.83 4.52
CA LEU A 550 -10.18 22.35 4.24
C LEU A 550 -9.41 21.45 3.27
N GLY A 551 -9.47 20.13 3.45
CA GLY A 551 -8.89 19.17 2.52
C GLY A 551 -9.50 19.29 1.12
N GLN A 552 -10.82 19.52 1.03
CA GLN A 552 -11.52 19.76 -0.22
C GLN A 552 -11.09 21.06 -0.89
N MET A 553 -11.00 22.15 -0.13
CA MET A 553 -10.49 23.43 -0.61
C MET A 553 -9.08 23.29 -1.24
N LEU A 554 -8.19 22.51 -0.62
CA LEU A 554 -6.87 22.24 -1.20
C LEU A 554 -6.92 21.40 -2.48
N VAL A 555 -7.93 20.54 -2.66
CA VAL A 555 -8.12 19.80 -3.92
C VAL A 555 -8.58 20.74 -5.02
N ASP A 556 -9.56 21.59 -4.74
CA ASP A 556 -10.17 22.48 -5.73
C ASP A 556 -9.23 23.63 -6.12
N LEU A 557 -8.57 24.26 -5.13
CA LEU A 557 -7.70 25.42 -5.36
C LEU A 557 -6.29 24.97 -5.76
N ALA A 558 -6.13 24.49 -7.00
CA ALA A 558 -4.88 23.95 -7.50
C ALA A 558 -3.69 24.94 -7.45
N GLN A 559 -3.99 26.24 -7.51
CA GLN A 559 -3.00 27.32 -7.45
C GLN A 559 -2.39 27.51 -6.06
N LEU A 560 -3.09 27.11 -4.99
CA LEU A 560 -2.67 27.34 -3.61
C LEU A 560 -1.60 26.33 -3.17
N THR A 561 -0.35 26.78 -2.98
CA THR A 561 0.74 25.88 -2.55
C THR A 561 1.02 25.90 -1.06
N ARG A 562 0.67 26.98 -0.34
CA ARG A 562 0.88 27.11 1.11
C ARG A 562 -0.23 27.89 1.79
N LEU A 563 -0.72 27.34 2.90
CA LEU A 563 -1.71 27.98 3.76
C LEU A 563 -1.41 27.65 5.23
N GLU A 564 -1.44 28.64 6.12
CA GLU A 564 -1.32 28.45 7.55
C GLU A 564 -2.52 29.08 8.26
N LEU A 565 -3.13 28.31 9.16
CA LEU A 565 -4.38 28.62 9.80
C LEU A 565 -4.26 28.36 11.30
N LEU A 566 -4.79 29.29 12.09
CA LEU A 566 -5.04 29.10 13.50
C LEU A 566 -6.54 28.90 13.68
N LEU A 567 -6.94 27.70 14.09
CA LEU A 567 -8.31 27.34 14.39
C LEU A 567 -8.53 27.37 15.90
N ALA A 568 -9.68 27.87 16.35
CA ALA A 568 -10.14 27.74 17.72
C ALA A 568 -11.32 26.79 17.79
N VAL A 569 -11.35 25.98 18.85
CA VAL A 569 -12.42 25.04 19.18
C VAL A 569 -13.00 25.47 20.52
N ALA A 570 -14.22 26.01 20.47
CA ALA A 570 -14.92 26.48 21.65
C ALA A 570 -15.40 25.30 22.52
N PRO A 571 -15.73 25.53 23.81
CA PRO A 571 -16.19 24.48 24.72
C PRO A 571 -17.47 23.76 24.28
N ASP A 572 -18.32 24.43 23.48
CA ASP A 572 -19.53 23.85 22.88
C ASP A 572 -19.25 22.99 21.64
N GLY A 573 -17.97 22.88 21.23
CA GLY A 573 -17.51 22.12 20.08
C GLY A 573 -17.57 22.88 18.75
N SER A 574 -18.00 24.15 18.75
CA SER A 574 -17.94 24.98 17.54
C SER A 574 -16.50 25.31 17.17
N VAL A 575 -16.23 25.45 15.86
CA VAL A 575 -14.89 25.65 15.31
C VAL A 575 -14.89 26.86 14.41
N GLY A 576 -13.85 27.68 14.50
CA GLY A 576 -13.66 28.79 13.56
C GLY A 576 -12.19 29.13 13.37
N MET A 577 -11.88 29.75 12.23
CA MET A 577 -10.58 30.35 11.98
C MET A 577 -10.45 31.66 12.77
N VAL A 578 -9.36 31.77 13.54
CA VAL A 578 -8.98 32.97 14.28
C VAL A 578 -8.06 33.85 13.45
N ALA A 579 -7.11 33.21 12.75
CA ALA A 579 -6.15 33.88 11.89
C ALA A 579 -5.76 32.92 10.76
N GLY A 580 -5.45 33.50 9.60
CA GLY A 580 -4.93 32.77 8.46
C GLY A 580 -3.88 33.60 7.73
N SER A 581 -2.89 32.92 7.19
CA SER A 581 -1.95 33.46 6.23
C SER A 581 -1.79 32.47 5.08
N GLY A 582 -1.66 32.97 3.86
CA GLY A 582 -1.44 32.14 2.69
C GLY A 582 -0.34 32.75 1.84
N THR A 583 0.45 31.92 1.18
CA THR A 583 1.50 32.34 0.25
C THR A 583 1.59 31.35 -0.90
N GLY A 584 2.23 31.75 -1.99
CA GLY A 584 2.59 30.82 -3.06
C GLY A 584 1.40 30.39 -3.91
N LEU A 585 0.65 31.36 -4.43
CA LEU A 585 -0.18 31.12 -5.59
C LEU A 585 0.70 30.84 -6.81
N LEU A 586 0.34 29.84 -7.61
CA LEU A 586 0.94 29.56 -8.92
C LEU A 586 -0.06 29.93 -10.01
N GLN A 587 0.36 30.70 -11.03
CA GLN A 587 -0.52 30.98 -12.18
C GLN A 587 -0.84 29.72 -12.98
N ALA A 588 0.17 28.86 -13.16
CA ALA A 588 0.05 27.57 -13.81
C ALA A 588 0.32 26.45 -12.78
N PRO A 589 -0.71 25.93 -12.10
CA PRO A 589 -0.50 24.87 -11.13
C PRO A 589 0.01 23.61 -11.83
N PRO A 590 0.90 22.84 -11.17
CA PRO A 590 1.38 21.59 -11.73
C PRO A 590 0.21 20.62 -11.93
N ALA A 591 0.36 19.69 -12.87
CA ALA A 591 -0.63 18.66 -13.13
C ALA A 591 -1.08 17.96 -11.84
N GLU A 592 -2.37 17.63 -11.75
CA GLU A 592 -3.00 17.03 -10.54
C GLU A 592 -2.19 15.86 -9.97
N ARG A 593 -1.61 15.02 -10.84
CA ARG A 593 -0.80 13.85 -10.46
C ARG A 593 0.53 14.19 -9.75
N LEU A 594 1.07 15.38 -9.97
CA LEU A 594 2.26 15.88 -9.28
C LEU A 594 1.88 16.61 -7.99
N ARG A 595 0.68 17.19 -7.96
CA ARG A 595 0.19 17.99 -6.83
C ARG A 595 -0.44 17.15 -5.72
N LEU A 596 -1.17 16.09 -6.06
CA LEU A 596 -1.90 15.25 -5.11
C LEU A 596 -1.33 13.84 -5.04
N SER A 597 -1.08 13.35 -3.83
CA SER A 597 -0.61 11.98 -3.58
C SER A 597 -1.67 10.91 -3.87
N LEU A 598 -2.94 11.30 -3.91
CA LEU A 598 -4.07 10.41 -4.19
C LEU A 598 -4.98 11.00 -5.25
N ALA A 599 -5.69 10.13 -5.95
CA ALA A 599 -6.72 10.56 -6.88
C ALA A 599 -7.93 11.13 -6.12
N PRO A 600 -8.38 12.36 -6.44
CA PRO A 600 -9.60 12.90 -5.86
C PRO A 600 -10.82 12.14 -6.39
N TYR A 601 -11.94 12.27 -5.69
CA TYR A 601 -13.21 11.71 -6.12
C TYR A 601 -13.62 12.33 -7.47
N PRO A 602 -13.92 11.54 -8.53
CA PRO A 602 -14.20 12.06 -9.87
C PRO A 602 -15.62 12.62 -9.98
N ALA A 603 -15.87 13.76 -9.34
CA ALA A 603 -17.19 14.37 -9.21
C ALA A 603 -17.85 14.73 -10.56
N ALA A 604 -17.04 15.00 -11.59
CA ALA A 604 -17.51 15.31 -12.94
C ALA A 604 -18.30 14.16 -13.61
N LEU A 605 -18.17 12.92 -13.13
CA LEU A 605 -18.92 11.77 -13.66
C LEU A 605 -20.34 11.68 -13.11
N ARG A 606 -20.76 12.58 -12.21
CA ARG A 606 -22.11 12.59 -11.65
C ARG A 606 -23.09 13.20 -12.66
N HIS A 607 -24.22 12.53 -12.88
CA HIS A 607 -25.27 13.04 -13.75
C HIS A 607 -26.61 12.34 -13.48
N ALA A 608 -27.70 12.98 -13.92
CA ALA A 608 -29.02 12.36 -13.91
C ALA A 608 -29.15 11.33 -15.04
N LEU A 609 -29.89 10.26 -14.78
CA LEU A 609 -30.23 9.20 -15.72
C LEU A 609 -31.74 9.09 -15.82
N ALA A 610 -32.29 9.47 -16.97
CA ALA A 610 -33.70 9.28 -17.28
C ALA A 610 -33.95 7.83 -17.73
N LEU A 611 -34.93 7.17 -17.11
CA LEU A 611 -35.38 5.83 -17.48
C LEU A 611 -36.48 5.88 -18.54
N ARG A 612 -36.75 4.74 -19.17
CA ARG A 612 -37.79 4.62 -20.22
C ARG A 612 -39.20 4.83 -19.69
N ASP A 613 -39.42 4.58 -18.41
CA ASP A 613 -40.69 4.75 -17.71
C ASP A 613 -40.88 6.16 -17.13
N GLY A 614 -40.00 7.10 -17.45
CA GLY A 614 -40.07 8.49 -16.99
C GLY A 614 -39.49 8.74 -15.60
N ARG A 615 -39.09 7.70 -14.85
CA ARG A 615 -38.36 7.89 -13.58
C ARG A 615 -36.97 8.46 -13.83
N SER A 616 -36.47 9.24 -12.88
CA SER A 616 -35.11 9.78 -12.89
C SER A 616 -34.29 9.11 -11.80
N LEU A 617 -33.06 8.73 -12.12
CA LEU A 617 -32.06 8.22 -11.19
C LEU A 617 -30.80 9.09 -11.27
N LYS A 618 -29.84 8.87 -10.37
CA LYS A 618 -28.55 9.55 -10.36
C LYS A 618 -27.43 8.52 -10.53
N VAL A 619 -26.52 8.77 -11.47
CA VAL A 619 -25.27 8.03 -11.64
C VAL A 619 -24.17 8.80 -10.92
N ARG A 620 -23.33 8.10 -10.16
CA ARG A 620 -22.12 8.69 -9.56
C ARG A 620 -21.05 7.63 -9.29
N PRO A 621 -19.77 8.01 -9.18
CA PRO A 621 -18.76 7.12 -8.63
C PRO A 621 -19.12 6.62 -7.22
N VAL A 622 -18.74 5.37 -6.92
CA VAL A 622 -18.93 4.70 -5.62
C VAL A 622 -18.13 5.39 -4.51
N ARG A 623 -18.47 5.21 -3.24
CA ARG A 623 -17.73 5.74 -2.09
C ARG A 623 -17.55 4.62 -1.08
N ALA A 624 -16.54 4.70 -0.22
CA ALA A 624 -16.37 3.74 0.87
C ALA A 624 -17.64 3.64 1.74
N ALA A 625 -18.30 4.77 2.02
CA ALA A 625 -19.55 4.82 2.78
C ALA A 625 -20.75 4.13 2.11
N ASP A 626 -20.64 3.76 0.82
CA ASP A 626 -21.69 3.01 0.11
C ASP A 626 -21.70 1.52 0.45
N GLU A 627 -20.71 1.04 1.21
CA GLU A 627 -20.57 -0.38 1.53
C GLU A 627 -21.84 -1.01 2.15
N PRO A 628 -22.51 -0.41 3.16
CA PRO A 628 -23.76 -0.96 3.67
C PRO A 628 -24.87 -1.05 2.62
N ALA A 629 -24.98 -0.02 1.75
CA ALA A 629 -25.96 0.03 0.67
C ALA A 629 -25.65 -1.00 -0.43
N LEU A 630 -24.37 -1.31 -0.67
CA LEU A 630 -23.95 -2.36 -1.59
C LEU A 630 -24.27 -3.74 -1.02
N ILE A 631 -24.05 -3.97 0.28
CA ILE A 631 -24.44 -5.21 0.94
C ILE A 631 -25.95 -5.43 0.80
N GLU A 632 -26.75 -4.38 1.04
CA GLU A 632 -28.21 -4.45 0.86
C GLU A 632 -28.57 -4.82 -0.60
N LEU A 633 -27.95 -4.17 -1.58
CA LEU A 633 -28.15 -4.52 -3.01
C LEU A 633 -27.83 -6.00 -3.27
N LEU A 634 -26.66 -6.46 -2.82
CA LEU A 634 -26.18 -7.82 -3.09
C LEU A 634 -27.07 -8.88 -2.41
N GLN A 635 -27.56 -8.62 -1.20
CA GLN A 635 -28.46 -9.52 -0.47
C GLN A 635 -29.86 -9.64 -1.08
N ARG A 636 -30.26 -8.68 -1.93
CA ARG A 636 -31.55 -8.66 -2.61
C ARG A 636 -31.55 -9.28 -4.00
N LEU A 637 -30.37 -9.67 -4.50
CA LEU A 637 -30.24 -10.34 -5.79
C LEU A 637 -30.84 -11.75 -5.73
N ASP A 638 -31.48 -12.16 -6.81
CA ASP A 638 -31.87 -13.55 -6.97
C ASP A 638 -30.62 -14.43 -7.23
N PRO A 639 -30.64 -15.74 -6.86
CA PRO A 639 -29.49 -16.63 -7.04
C PRO A 639 -28.95 -16.68 -8.47
N GLU A 640 -29.84 -16.48 -9.46
CA GLU A 640 -29.47 -16.44 -10.86
C GLU A 640 -28.68 -15.17 -11.21
N GLU A 641 -29.03 -14.01 -10.67
CA GLU A 641 -28.29 -12.77 -10.89
C GLU A 641 -26.89 -12.84 -10.26
N VAL A 642 -26.78 -13.47 -9.08
CA VAL A 642 -25.50 -13.76 -8.42
C VAL A 642 -24.65 -14.67 -9.30
N ARG A 643 -25.22 -15.76 -9.83
CA ARG A 643 -24.54 -16.67 -10.75
C ARG A 643 -24.05 -15.95 -12.01
N LEU A 644 -24.92 -15.13 -12.62
CA LEU A 644 -24.61 -14.39 -13.84
C LEU A 644 -23.50 -13.34 -13.67
N ARG A 645 -23.35 -12.79 -12.45
CA ARG A 645 -22.34 -11.76 -12.14
C ARG A 645 -21.02 -12.32 -11.62
N PHE A 646 -21.08 -13.34 -10.77
CA PHE A 646 -19.94 -13.84 -10.01
C PHE A 646 -19.49 -15.23 -10.43
N PHE A 647 -20.17 -15.86 -11.40
CA PHE A 647 -19.89 -17.23 -11.89
C PHE A 647 -20.01 -18.30 -10.79
N LEU A 648 -20.54 -17.93 -9.62
CA LEU A 648 -20.61 -18.73 -8.41
C LEU A 648 -21.95 -18.48 -7.72
N GLN A 649 -22.44 -19.47 -6.97
CA GLN A 649 -23.56 -19.28 -6.06
C GLN A 649 -23.04 -18.80 -4.70
N ILE A 650 -23.15 -17.49 -4.46
CA ILE A 650 -22.77 -16.89 -3.18
C ILE A 650 -24.02 -16.74 -2.31
N ARG A 651 -24.04 -17.40 -1.14
CA ARG A 651 -25.18 -17.35 -0.21
C ARG A 651 -25.15 -16.16 0.73
N ASN A 652 -23.96 -15.67 1.08
CA ASN A 652 -23.79 -14.53 1.96
C ASN A 652 -22.60 -13.69 1.49
N PHE A 653 -22.82 -12.38 1.42
CA PHE A 653 -21.80 -11.42 1.03
C PHE A 653 -21.18 -10.82 2.29
N SER A 654 -19.87 -11.03 2.47
CA SER A 654 -19.17 -10.52 3.65
C SER A 654 -18.89 -9.02 3.54
N HIS A 655 -18.74 -8.37 4.70
CA HIS A 655 -18.24 -6.99 4.83
C HIS A 655 -16.98 -6.77 3.98
N ASP A 656 -15.98 -7.66 4.11
CA ASP A 656 -14.73 -7.60 3.36
C ASP A 656 -14.93 -7.60 1.83
N MET A 657 -15.94 -8.31 1.33
CA MET A 657 -16.19 -8.38 -0.10
C MET A 657 -16.79 -7.08 -0.62
N ALA A 658 -17.81 -6.55 0.06
CA ALA A 658 -18.44 -5.28 -0.30
C ALA A 658 -17.45 -4.11 -0.16
N ALA A 659 -16.64 -4.11 0.91
CA ALA A 659 -15.61 -3.13 1.15
C ALA A 659 -14.60 -3.05 -0.01
N ARG A 660 -14.15 -4.20 -0.53
CA ARG A 660 -13.28 -4.25 -1.71
C ARG A 660 -13.90 -3.62 -2.95
N MET A 661 -15.21 -3.72 -3.13
CA MET A 661 -15.93 -3.19 -4.29
C MET A 661 -16.23 -1.69 -4.18
N THR A 662 -16.39 -1.14 -2.97
CA THR A 662 -16.72 0.28 -2.78
C THR A 662 -15.50 1.16 -2.54
N GLN A 663 -14.39 0.57 -2.09
CA GLN A 663 -13.20 1.31 -1.70
C GLN A 663 -12.19 1.31 -2.84
N VAL A 664 -12.46 2.03 -3.91
CA VAL A 664 -11.66 1.96 -5.13
C VAL A 664 -10.53 2.99 -5.16
N ASP A 665 -9.43 2.67 -5.84
CA ASP A 665 -8.40 3.65 -6.20
C ASP A 665 -8.72 4.24 -7.56
N TYR A 666 -9.17 5.49 -7.59
CA TYR A 666 -9.57 6.15 -8.83
C TYR A 666 -8.48 6.32 -9.87
N ASP A 667 -7.21 6.09 -9.56
CA ASP A 667 -6.15 6.08 -10.59
C ASP A 667 -6.20 4.79 -11.43
N ARG A 668 -6.69 3.68 -10.86
CA ARG A 668 -6.68 2.32 -11.46
C ARG A 668 -8.06 1.69 -11.63
N GLU A 669 -9.05 2.17 -10.92
CA GLU A 669 -10.39 1.59 -10.92
C GLU A 669 -11.44 2.70 -10.97
N LEU A 670 -12.48 2.50 -11.77
CA LEU A 670 -13.69 3.30 -11.73
C LEU A 670 -14.88 2.39 -11.43
N SER A 671 -15.50 2.60 -10.29
CA SER A 671 -16.78 1.99 -9.95
C SER A 671 -17.88 3.06 -9.92
N LEU A 672 -18.92 2.89 -10.74
CA LEU A 672 -20.11 3.74 -10.81
C LEU A 672 -21.27 3.02 -10.14
N VAL A 673 -22.07 3.77 -9.39
CA VAL A 673 -23.31 3.32 -8.77
C VAL A 673 -24.48 4.16 -9.28
N VAL A 674 -25.64 3.52 -9.35
CA VAL A 674 -26.91 4.18 -9.66
C VAL A 674 -27.76 4.21 -8.41
N VAL A 675 -28.26 5.39 -8.06
CA VAL A 675 -29.05 5.63 -6.84
C VAL A 675 -30.32 6.43 -7.16
N PRO A 676 -31.38 6.34 -6.33
CA PRO A 676 -32.54 7.22 -6.41
C PRO A 676 -32.18 8.71 -6.27
N PRO A 677 -33.03 9.64 -6.76
CA PRO A 677 -32.78 11.07 -6.66
C PRO A 677 -32.83 11.61 -5.23
N ASP A 678 -33.67 11.00 -4.37
CA ASP A 678 -34.07 11.52 -3.06
C ASP A 678 -33.02 11.30 -1.95
N GLY A 679 -32.03 10.42 -2.15
CA GLY A 679 -31.05 10.23 -1.09
C GLY A 679 -30.21 8.98 -1.18
N GLU A 680 -28.96 9.19 -0.78
CA GLU A 680 -27.90 8.23 -0.59
C GLU A 680 -28.35 7.11 0.37
N GLY A 681 -28.09 5.84 0.01
CA GLY A 681 -28.37 4.69 0.87
C GLY A 681 -28.95 3.48 0.16
N ARG A 682 -29.53 3.65 -1.05
CA ARG A 682 -29.99 2.51 -1.86
C ARG A 682 -29.33 2.50 -3.23
N ILE A 683 -28.57 1.46 -3.52
CA ILE A 683 -27.93 1.24 -4.82
C ILE A 683 -28.80 0.29 -5.63
N VAL A 684 -29.07 0.63 -6.88
CA VAL A 684 -29.90 -0.18 -7.78
C VAL A 684 -29.10 -0.87 -8.89
N ALA A 685 -27.92 -0.32 -9.20
CA ALA A 685 -26.98 -0.89 -10.15
C ALA A 685 -25.55 -0.44 -9.83
N MET A 686 -24.59 -1.23 -10.26
CA MET A 686 -23.16 -0.96 -10.15
C MET A 686 -22.45 -1.39 -11.43
N ALA A 687 -21.48 -0.61 -11.87
CA ALA A 687 -20.58 -0.97 -12.95
C ALA A 687 -19.15 -0.58 -12.61
N THR A 688 -18.21 -1.48 -12.83
CA THR A 688 -16.80 -1.33 -12.48
C THR A 688 -15.94 -1.47 -13.72
N LEU A 689 -14.87 -0.69 -13.79
CA LEU A 689 -13.79 -0.77 -14.75
C LEU A 689 -12.47 -0.83 -13.98
N VAL A 690 -11.76 -1.95 -14.06
CA VAL A 690 -10.44 -2.14 -13.45
C VAL A 690 -9.40 -2.06 -14.56
N MET A 691 -8.48 -1.10 -14.48
CA MET A 691 -7.39 -0.93 -15.44
C MET A 691 -6.15 -1.66 -14.97
N ASP A 692 -5.48 -2.31 -15.92
CA ASP A 692 -4.18 -2.89 -15.64
C ASP A 692 -3.15 -1.80 -15.28
N PRO A 693 -2.11 -2.12 -14.48
CA PRO A 693 -1.09 -1.16 -14.11
C PRO A 693 -0.42 -0.47 -15.30
N ASP A 694 -0.40 -1.08 -16.47
CA ASP A 694 0.18 -0.53 -17.70
C ASP A 694 -0.80 0.24 -18.58
N GLY A 695 -2.09 0.28 -18.21
CA GLY A 695 -3.16 0.89 -18.98
C GLY A 695 -3.41 0.29 -20.36
N ALA A 696 -2.89 -0.91 -20.67
CA ALA A 696 -3.15 -1.60 -21.94
C ALA A 696 -4.62 -1.95 -22.07
N GLU A 697 -5.09 -2.62 -21.03
CA GLU A 697 -6.38 -3.26 -20.97
C GLU A 697 -7.12 -2.82 -19.71
N ALA A 698 -8.43 -2.97 -19.77
CA ALA A 698 -9.27 -2.82 -18.61
C ALA A 698 -10.40 -3.86 -18.64
N GLU A 699 -10.62 -4.49 -17.50
CA GLU A 699 -11.73 -5.41 -17.29
C GLU A 699 -12.95 -4.62 -16.83
N TYR A 700 -14.12 -4.88 -17.41
CA TYR A 700 -15.38 -4.32 -16.91
C TYR A 700 -16.21 -5.38 -16.21
N ALA A 701 -17.04 -4.93 -15.27
CA ALA A 701 -18.08 -5.76 -14.70
C ALA A 701 -19.33 -4.95 -14.38
N ILE A 702 -20.51 -5.55 -14.49
CA ILE A 702 -21.78 -4.82 -14.33
C ILE A 702 -22.84 -5.66 -13.61
N LEU A 703 -23.60 -5.00 -12.75
CA LEU A 703 -24.70 -5.56 -11.99
C LEU A 703 -25.87 -4.58 -12.03
N VAL A 704 -27.05 -5.06 -12.39
CA VAL A 704 -28.32 -4.29 -12.35
C VAL A 704 -29.35 -5.17 -11.67
N HIS A 705 -29.95 -4.70 -10.59
CA HIS A 705 -30.99 -5.43 -9.87
C HIS A 705 -32.23 -5.67 -10.75
N HIS A 706 -32.87 -6.84 -10.64
CA HIS A 706 -33.99 -7.27 -11.48
C HIS A 706 -35.15 -6.27 -11.56
N ASP A 707 -35.53 -5.63 -10.45
CA ASP A 707 -36.54 -4.54 -10.40
C ASP A 707 -36.27 -3.37 -11.37
N TRP A 708 -35.01 -3.21 -11.78
CA TRP A 708 -34.52 -2.11 -12.64
C TRP A 708 -33.96 -2.61 -13.97
N ALA A 709 -34.02 -3.92 -14.22
CA ALA A 709 -33.59 -4.53 -15.46
C ALA A 709 -34.44 -4.04 -16.65
N ARG A 710 -33.88 -4.13 -17.86
CA ARG A 710 -34.53 -3.71 -19.13
C ARG A 710 -34.91 -2.22 -19.25
N GLN A 711 -34.51 -1.38 -18.28
CA GLN A 711 -34.69 0.08 -18.34
C GLN A 711 -33.55 0.84 -19.05
N GLY A 712 -32.55 0.13 -19.59
CA GLY A 712 -31.41 0.73 -20.29
C GLY A 712 -30.22 1.11 -19.40
N ILE A 713 -30.32 0.93 -18.08
CA ILE A 713 -29.28 1.25 -17.10
C ILE A 713 -27.95 0.59 -17.44
N GLY A 714 -27.97 -0.72 -17.74
CA GLY A 714 -26.74 -1.47 -18.05
C GLY A 714 -25.98 -0.90 -19.26
N LYS A 715 -26.72 -0.58 -20.33
CA LYS A 715 -26.15 0.02 -21.55
C LYS A 715 -25.60 1.42 -21.29
N HIS A 716 -26.27 2.21 -20.45
CA HIS A 716 -25.82 3.54 -20.06
C HIS A 716 -24.50 3.49 -19.28
N LEU A 717 -24.44 2.66 -18.24
CA LEU A 717 -23.23 2.48 -17.43
C LEU A 717 -22.05 2.00 -18.28
N MET A 718 -22.26 1.03 -19.17
CA MET A 718 -21.21 0.57 -20.09
C MET A 718 -20.66 1.69 -20.97
N ARG A 719 -21.51 2.60 -21.47
CA ARG A 719 -21.03 3.76 -22.24
C ARG A 719 -20.17 4.68 -21.39
N CYS A 720 -20.60 4.98 -20.16
CA CYS A 720 -19.81 5.78 -19.23
C CYS A 720 -18.42 5.15 -18.97
N LEU A 721 -18.36 3.83 -18.74
CA LEU A 721 -17.09 3.14 -18.55
C LEU A 721 -16.19 3.24 -19.80
N LEU A 722 -16.75 3.05 -21.00
CA LEU A 722 -16.00 3.16 -22.25
C LEU A 722 -15.49 4.57 -22.52
N ASP A 723 -16.26 5.60 -22.18
CA ASP A 723 -15.83 7.00 -22.34
C ASP A 723 -14.66 7.33 -21.42
N VAL A 724 -14.68 6.82 -20.18
CA VAL A 724 -13.55 6.95 -19.25
C VAL A 724 -12.34 6.13 -19.70
N ALA A 725 -12.54 4.91 -20.21
CA ALA A 725 -11.45 4.09 -20.76
C ALA A 725 -10.74 4.84 -21.90
N ARG A 726 -11.49 5.47 -22.82
CA ARG A 726 -10.95 6.28 -23.91
C ARG A 726 -10.21 7.52 -23.41
N SER A 727 -10.77 8.26 -22.45
CA SER A 727 -10.12 9.47 -21.92
C SER A 727 -8.83 9.16 -21.15
N ARG A 728 -8.72 7.95 -20.60
CA ARG A 728 -7.51 7.44 -19.95
C ARG A 728 -6.53 6.74 -20.89
N GLY A 729 -6.85 6.65 -22.18
CA GLY A 729 -5.98 6.03 -23.18
C GLY A 729 -5.86 4.51 -23.06
N VAL A 730 -6.84 3.84 -22.44
CA VAL A 730 -6.92 2.37 -22.44
C VAL A 730 -7.04 1.91 -23.88
N GLY A 731 -6.34 0.82 -24.26
CA GLY A 731 -6.34 0.30 -25.63
C GLY A 731 -7.46 -0.71 -25.90
N THR A 732 -7.76 -1.57 -24.93
CA THR A 732 -8.83 -2.59 -25.04
C THR A 732 -9.63 -2.66 -23.75
N VAL A 733 -10.95 -2.72 -23.86
CA VAL A 733 -11.84 -3.04 -22.74
C VAL A 733 -12.40 -4.44 -22.95
N HIS A 734 -12.30 -5.32 -21.96
CA HIS A 734 -12.76 -6.70 -22.04
C HIS A 734 -13.57 -7.12 -20.82
N GLY A 735 -14.24 -8.27 -20.90
CA GLY A 735 -14.91 -8.91 -19.78
C GLY A 735 -15.38 -10.30 -20.16
N ASP A 736 -15.62 -11.13 -19.15
CA ASP A 736 -16.17 -12.48 -19.35
C ASP A 736 -17.67 -12.48 -19.04
N VAL A 737 -18.44 -13.20 -19.86
CA VAL A 737 -19.89 -13.26 -19.77
C VAL A 737 -20.34 -14.70 -19.98
N LEU A 738 -21.12 -15.27 -19.06
CA LEU A 738 -21.66 -16.62 -19.24
C LEU A 738 -22.46 -16.73 -20.55
N ALA A 739 -22.30 -17.85 -21.25
CA ALA A 739 -22.89 -18.08 -22.57
C ALA A 739 -24.42 -18.03 -22.58
N ASP A 740 -25.05 -18.30 -21.45
CA ASP A 740 -26.50 -18.23 -21.22
C ASP A 740 -27.00 -16.84 -20.77
N ASN A 741 -26.11 -15.87 -20.53
CA ASN A 741 -26.47 -14.49 -20.18
C ASN A 741 -26.91 -13.68 -21.41
N ALA A 742 -28.06 -14.04 -21.98
CA ALA A 742 -28.60 -13.43 -23.21
C ALA A 742 -28.75 -11.89 -23.09
N ALA A 743 -29.10 -11.39 -21.90
CA ALA A 743 -29.28 -9.97 -21.64
C ALA A 743 -27.95 -9.20 -21.77
N MET A 744 -26.88 -9.66 -21.11
CA MET A 744 -25.58 -8.99 -21.21
C MET A 744 -24.97 -9.13 -22.61
N LEU A 745 -25.09 -10.31 -23.23
CA LEU A 745 -24.64 -10.53 -24.61
C LEU A 745 -25.35 -9.57 -25.60
N ALA A 746 -26.64 -9.26 -25.38
CA ALA A 746 -27.34 -8.26 -26.19
C ALA A 746 -26.78 -6.84 -25.98
N VAL A 747 -26.45 -6.45 -24.74
CA VAL A 747 -25.86 -5.14 -24.42
C VAL A 747 -24.52 -4.96 -25.14
N VAL A 748 -23.60 -5.91 -25.00
CA VAL A 748 -22.24 -5.82 -25.57
C VAL A 748 -22.26 -5.88 -27.10
N ARG A 749 -23.15 -6.69 -27.72
CA ARG A 749 -23.38 -6.65 -29.18
C ARG A 749 -23.82 -5.27 -29.64
N SER A 750 -24.74 -4.64 -28.90
CA SER A 750 -25.25 -3.30 -29.24
C SER A 750 -24.21 -2.17 -29.09
N LEU A 751 -23.10 -2.45 -28.42
CA LEU A 751 -21.98 -1.54 -28.21
C LEU A 751 -20.77 -1.87 -29.11
N GLY A 752 -20.89 -2.89 -29.96
CA GLY A 752 -19.85 -3.26 -30.93
C GLY A 752 -18.73 -4.14 -30.38
N PHE A 753 -18.91 -4.79 -29.23
CA PHE A 753 -17.92 -5.75 -28.72
C PHE A 753 -17.82 -6.96 -29.65
N ALA A 754 -16.60 -7.41 -29.90
CA ALA A 754 -16.34 -8.72 -30.43
C ALA A 754 -16.64 -9.77 -29.35
N ILE A 755 -17.28 -10.87 -29.74
CA ILE A 755 -17.68 -11.94 -28.83
C ILE A 755 -17.06 -13.24 -29.32
N ARG A 756 -16.32 -13.91 -28.45
CA ARG A 756 -15.67 -15.20 -28.74
C ARG A 756 -15.94 -16.15 -27.57
N ARG A 757 -15.97 -17.45 -27.83
CA ARG A 757 -15.95 -18.44 -26.74
C ARG A 757 -14.60 -18.34 -26.03
N ASP A 758 -14.61 -18.41 -24.71
CA ASP A 758 -13.38 -18.49 -23.95
C ASP A 758 -12.74 -19.88 -24.18
N PRO A 759 -11.46 -19.94 -24.58
CA PRO A 759 -10.76 -21.21 -24.80
C PRO A 759 -10.49 -21.99 -23.50
N GLU A 760 -10.43 -21.33 -22.34
CA GLU A 760 -10.18 -21.95 -21.04
C GLU A 760 -11.48 -22.34 -20.31
N ASP A 761 -12.58 -21.63 -20.57
CA ASP A 761 -13.91 -21.95 -20.03
C ASP A 761 -15.01 -21.94 -21.11
N PRO A 762 -15.43 -23.11 -21.63
CA PRO A 762 -16.48 -23.20 -22.65
C PRO A 762 -17.86 -22.64 -22.22
N GLN A 763 -18.10 -22.46 -20.92
CA GLN A 763 -19.34 -21.86 -20.40
C GLN A 763 -19.31 -20.33 -20.47
N CYS A 764 -18.14 -19.73 -20.74
CA CYS A 764 -17.92 -18.30 -20.82
C CYS A 764 -17.72 -17.81 -22.27
N MET A 765 -18.18 -16.59 -22.51
CA MET A 765 -17.94 -15.82 -23.72
C MET A 765 -17.02 -14.65 -23.33
N ARG A 766 -15.81 -14.64 -23.87
CA ARG A 766 -14.91 -13.49 -23.75
C ARG A 766 -15.36 -12.41 -24.73
N VAL A 767 -15.62 -11.21 -24.20
CA VAL A 767 -16.03 -10.06 -25.00
C VAL A 767 -15.00 -8.95 -24.92
N SER A 768 -14.68 -8.32 -26.05
CA SER A 768 -13.69 -7.26 -26.09
C SER A 768 -14.02 -6.16 -27.09
N LEU A 769 -13.62 -4.93 -26.77
CA LEU A 769 -13.74 -3.76 -27.61
C LEU A 769 -12.42 -3.00 -27.61
N ARG A 770 -11.85 -2.79 -28.81
CA ARG A 770 -10.74 -1.85 -28.97
C ARG A 770 -11.26 -0.44 -28.85
N THR A 771 -10.77 0.29 -27.87
CA THR A 771 -11.04 1.72 -27.71
C THR A 771 -10.17 2.45 -28.72
N ALA A 772 -10.79 3.11 -29.71
CA ALA A 772 -10.04 4.01 -30.57
C ALA A 772 -9.37 5.05 -29.67
N LEU A 773 -8.03 5.08 -29.67
CA LEU A 773 -7.27 6.09 -28.94
C LEU A 773 -7.85 7.46 -29.31
N ALA A 774 -8.26 8.25 -28.32
CA ALA A 774 -8.57 9.65 -28.57
C ALA A 774 -7.31 10.23 -29.24
N ARG A 775 -7.46 10.78 -30.46
CA ARG A 775 -6.39 11.54 -31.11
C ARG A 775 -5.84 12.49 -30.06
N SER A 776 -4.56 12.38 -29.75
CA SER A 776 -3.85 13.24 -28.82
C SER A 776 -4.25 14.69 -29.10
N VAL A 777 -4.95 15.32 -28.15
CA VAL A 777 -4.88 16.77 -28.05
C VAL A 777 -3.40 17.04 -27.80
N GLU A 778 -2.74 17.69 -28.75
CA GLU A 778 -1.35 18.11 -28.61
C GLU A 778 -1.19 18.78 -27.24
N PRO A 779 -0.15 18.46 -26.45
CA PRO A 779 0.19 19.31 -25.33
C PRO A 779 0.47 20.69 -25.92
N ALA A 780 -0.28 21.69 -25.47
CA ALA A 780 0.02 23.07 -25.80
C ALA A 780 1.49 23.29 -25.44
N ARG A 781 2.31 23.55 -26.46
CA ARG A 781 3.70 23.97 -26.27
C ARG A 781 3.71 25.30 -25.52
N ALA A 782 4.09 25.27 -24.25
CA ALA A 782 4.87 26.31 -23.55
C ALA A 782 5.25 25.79 -22.16
#